data_AF-A0A970MZ24-F1
#
_entry.id   AF-A0A970MZ24-F1
#
_cell.length_a   1.000
_cell.length_b   1.000
_cell.length_c   1.000
_cell.angle_alpha   90.00
_cell.angle_beta   90.00
_cell.angle_gamma   90.00
#
_symmetry.space_group_name_H-M   'P 1'
#
loop_
_entity.id
_entity.type
_entity.pdbx_description
1 polymer ?
#
loop_
_entity_poly.entity_id
_entity_poly.type
_entity_poly.pdbx_seq_one_letter_code
_entity_poly.pdbx_strand_id
1 'polypeptide(L)'
;MTEQETTESRLFANGRRKSSANTYTWAERNEDASVGDGLSDAQQCADESHCPCESVDDREVFEAVLQSLGGRARHALAYGHVKSLPEFMHLEPDAMAGWPNTGAKTIAEIVDAQVRIAKLAEDGRVYCKDTWDGERGSRSCAEALEQYIEDANGEVTYDTLRDYAIDDLCLKEFQFQQCICQLSNVVRTDDGGFLYLESASDTRQPEPAENDISSSSKTALKPAYAKMITDLVSAHFPNGFRIDSPIEVSRFHRFVAEDFGDKVSINDQELMKSIASCGTLSDGKVYIISNEIQSRIRDEVDLAISGGAQIIFYDSFYARHEEWLFGDSVFSEGILKDILIKLYPKYMHKLNYFTPTAESTTEIAGIRSDIMRVWGDDVTLNYNQISERLPYIPFDKVKLALATCSNFIRNTKEVYTHIDKVDVADEECAEIVDYVAAACREHGYASLSDVPLGEIGARNYELTLMAVHNAVFEIALADNYDRRGKIVTRKGNKLDALTIMKEYCSTLDRCSLQSLLDFGRELTGEPYHRRPMQAGYSVMVRVDRDDYVAEKYVHFDAAGIDDILDLFVTGEYLPLKSITTFAAFPYCGQAWNLYLLESFCRRFSDRYRFDVLAVNSRNAGAIIRKSCHLSYLQIMADAVAKSDTPLENGAILGFLLSSGYLGKRAYAKMDELIEQAKVLREARG
;
A
#
# COMPACT_ATOMS: atom_id res chain seq x y z
N MET A 1 50.17 -33.74 42.29
CA MET A 1 49.24 -34.67 42.96
C MET A 1 48.01 -34.72 42.07
N THR A 2 48.03 -35.66 41.12
CA THR A 2 47.23 -36.92 41.08
C THR A 2 45.88 -36.63 40.44
N GLU A 3 45.33 -37.35 39.47
CA GLU A 3 45.65 -38.55 38.67
C GLU A 3 44.58 -38.50 37.55
N GLN A 4 44.95 -38.59 36.26
CA GLN A 4 44.69 -39.74 35.40
C GLN A 4 43.41 -40.55 35.69
N GLU A 5 42.48 -40.57 34.73
CA GLU A 5 41.80 -41.81 34.36
C GLU A 5 41.58 -41.87 32.84
N THR A 6 42.16 -42.92 32.27
CA THR A 6 42.10 -43.41 30.90
C THR A 6 40.95 -44.42 30.75
N THR A 7 40.46 -44.65 29.53
CA THR A 7 40.61 -45.93 28.77
C THR A 7 39.44 -46.22 27.81
N GLU A 8 39.77 -46.17 26.51
CA GLU A 8 39.40 -47.02 25.35
C GLU A 8 38.12 -47.91 25.33
N SER A 9 37.44 -47.95 24.17
CA SER A 9 37.48 -49.14 23.26
C SER A 9 36.71 -49.02 21.92
N ARG A 10 37.47 -49.17 20.82
CA ARG A 10 37.28 -50.01 19.58
C ARG A 10 36.02 -49.87 18.69
N LEU A 11 36.12 -49.36 17.45
CA LEU A 11 36.60 -49.94 16.15
C LEU A 11 35.51 -50.68 15.33
N PHE A 12 35.16 -50.19 14.13
CA PHE A 12 35.24 -50.93 12.84
C PHE A 12 35.03 -50.03 11.59
N ALA A 13 36.14 -49.87 10.84
CA ALA A 13 36.38 -49.83 9.39
C ALA A 13 35.38 -49.26 8.33
N ASN A 14 35.92 -48.33 7.52
CA ASN A 14 36.25 -48.43 6.07
C ASN A 14 35.64 -47.38 5.12
N GLY A 15 36.51 -46.65 4.37
CA GLY A 15 36.15 -46.01 3.10
C GLY A 15 36.92 -44.75 2.70
N ARG A 16 38.08 -44.93 2.03
CA ARG A 16 38.92 -43.96 1.27
C ARG A 16 38.08 -42.97 0.41
N ARG A 17 38.47 -41.71 0.07
CA ARG A 17 39.72 -41.24 -0.58
C ARG A 17 39.65 -39.70 -0.82
N LYS A 18 40.77 -38.98 -0.60
CA LYS A 18 41.37 -37.79 -1.32
C LYS A 18 40.44 -36.59 -1.71
N SER A 19 40.80 -35.30 -1.60
CA SER A 19 42.11 -34.64 -1.62
C SER A 19 42.07 -33.16 -1.19
N SER A 20 43.20 -32.74 -0.59
CA SER A 20 43.92 -31.47 -0.73
C SER A 20 43.35 -30.15 -0.19
N ALA A 21 43.95 -29.75 0.93
CA ALA A 21 44.12 -28.38 1.41
C ALA A 21 45.17 -27.61 0.57
N ASN A 22 45.04 -26.28 0.52
CA ASN A 22 46.10 -25.40 1.02
C ASN A 22 45.60 -23.96 1.20
N THR A 23 45.57 -23.56 2.46
CA THR A 23 45.65 -22.19 2.98
C THR A 23 47.06 -21.63 2.81
N TYR A 24 47.21 -20.35 2.49
CA TYR A 24 48.39 -19.57 2.90
C TYR A 24 48.06 -18.07 3.02
N THR A 25 48.04 -17.60 4.26
CA THR A 25 48.31 -16.22 4.67
C THR A 25 49.82 -15.97 4.68
N TRP A 26 50.28 -14.75 4.38
CA TRP A 26 51.20 -13.95 5.23
C TRP A 26 51.54 -12.61 4.54
N ALA A 27 51.91 -11.66 5.38
CA ALA A 27 51.83 -10.22 5.20
C ALA A 27 53.17 -9.54 4.86
N GLU A 28 53.03 -8.24 4.57
CA GLU A 28 53.89 -7.12 5.01
C GLU A 28 55.19 -6.73 4.25
N ARG A 29 55.25 -5.39 4.02
CA ARG A 29 56.41 -4.46 3.86
C ARG A 29 57.10 -4.46 2.49
N ASN A 30 57.54 -3.34 1.91
CA ASN A 30 57.82 -2.00 2.43
C ASN A 30 58.05 -1.00 1.25
N GLU A 31 58.12 0.30 1.60
CA GLU A 31 58.95 1.38 1.00
C GLU A 31 58.39 2.28 -0.13
N ASP A 32 57.87 3.43 0.32
CA ASP A 32 58.33 4.81 0.04
C ASP A 32 59.17 5.11 -1.23
N ALA A 33 58.72 6.05 -2.07
CA ALA A 33 59.23 7.44 -2.10
C ALA A 33 58.88 8.23 -3.39
N SER A 34 58.27 9.40 -3.16
CA SER A 34 58.56 10.74 -3.74
C SER A 34 58.20 11.15 -5.20
N VAL A 35 57.36 12.21 -5.28
CA VAL A 35 57.50 13.51 -6.00
C VAL A 35 57.55 13.47 -7.55
N GLY A 36 56.84 14.28 -8.35
CA GLY A 36 55.97 15.45 -8.16
C GLY A 36 55.47 16.01 -9.51
N ASP A 37 54.59 17.02 -9.42
CA ASP A 37 54.21 18.11 -10.36
C ASP A 37 53.84 17.87 -11.85
N GLY A 38 52.70 18.46 -12.24
CA GLY A 38 52.66 19.35 -13.42
C GLY A 38 51.74 19.00 -14.61
N LEU A 39 50.52 19.53 -14.58
CA LEU A 39 49.74 20.21 -15.66
C LEU A 39 49.61 19.62 -17.11
N SER A 40 48.33 19.55 -17.51
CA SER A 40 47.67 19.83 -18.82
C SER A 40 48.01 19.00 -20.07
N ASP A 41 47.01 18.24 -20.54
CA ASP A 41 46.34 18.37 -21.86
C ASP A 41 45.56 17.06 -22.13
N ALA A 42 44.24 17.08 -22.01
CA ALA A 42 43.31 17.25 -23.13
C ALA A 42 43.37 16.13 -24.19
N GLN A 43 42.27 15.36 -24.20
CA GLN A 43 41.67 14.58 -25.28
C GLN A 43 41.94 13.06 -25.42
N GLN A 44 40.83 12.34 -25.17
CA GLN A 44 40.33 11.12 -25.80
C GLN A 44 40.88 9.77 -25.30
N CYS A 45 40.07 9.06 -24.50
CA CYS A 45 39.16 8.04 -25.04
C CYS A 45 38.30 7.39 -23.94
N ALA A 46 37.00 7.31 -24.22
CA ALA A 46 36.02 6.33 -23.74
C ALA A 46 35.97 6.06 -22.22
N ASP A 47 35.14 6.85 -21.52
CA ASP A 47 34.54 6.39 -20.26
C ASP A 47 33.06 6.12 -20.47
N GLU A 48 32.67 4.94 -20.02
CA GLU A 48 31.36 4.34 -20.07
C GLU A 48 30.33 5.24 -19.39
N SER A 49 29.31 5.61 -20.15
CA SER A 49 28.08 6.20 -19.64
C SER A 49 27.31 5.16 -18.82
N HIS A 50 27.71 4.92 -17.58
CA HIS A 50 26.85 4.29 -16.59
C HIS A 50 25.83 5.34 -16.12
N CYS A 51 24.60 5.25 -16.62
CA CYS A 51 23.47 6.01 -16.10
C CYS A 51 22.95 5.35 -14.79
N PRO A 52 22.44 6.16 -13.84
CA PRO A 52 22.26 5.80 -12.44
C PRO A 52 20.80 5.38 -12.12
N CYS A 53 20.60 5.00 -10.85
CA CYS A 53 19.34 4.89 -10.11
C CYS A 53 18.32 3.80 -10.51
N GLU A 54 18.45 2.62 -9.90
CA GLU A 54 17.33 1.73 -9.63
C GLU A 54 16.44 2.34 -8.52
N SER A 55 15.25 2.80 -8.88
CA SER A 55 14.17 3.15 -7.94
C SER A 55 13.05 2.13 -8.10
N VAL A 56 12.55 1.55 -7.00
CA VAL A 56 11.45 0.56 -6.93
C VAL A 56 11.41 -0.41 -8.13
N ASP A 57 12.22 -1.44 -7.98
CA ASP A 57 12.43 -2.66 -8.79
C ASP A 57 11.67 -2.71 -10.14
N ASP A 58 12.36 -2.42 -11.24
CA ASP A 58 11.96 -2.79 -12.62
C ASP A 58 11.45 -4.25 -12.69
N ARG A 59 11.90 -5.09 -11.75
CA ARG A 59 11.46 -6.46 -11.54
C ARG A 59 10.02 -6.61 -11.05
N GLU A 60 9.50 -5.74 -10.18
CA GLU A 60 8.09 -5.83 -9.72
C GLU A 60 7.12 -5.50 -10.86
N VAL A 61 7.42 -4.47 -11.65
CA VAL A 61 6.64 -4.10 -12.83
C VAL A 61 6.77 -5.18 -13.91
N PHE A 62 7.97 -5.68 -14.14
CA PHE A 62 8.21 -6.79 -15.05
C PHE A 62 7.44 -8.05 -14.63
N GLU A 63 7.45 -8.42 -13.34
CA GLU A 63 6.70 -9.56 -12.82
C GLU A 63 5.18 -9.38 -12.94
N ALA A 64 4.64 -8.18 -12.70
CA ALA A 64 3.23 -7.89 -12.92
C ALA A 64 2.82 -8.02 -14.40
N VAL A 65 3.67 -7.55 -15.31
CA VAL A 65 3.49 -7.75 -16.76
C VAL A 65 3.52 -9.24 -17.10
N LEU A 66 4.50 -10.00 -16.59
CA LEU A 66 4.61 -11.45 -16.77
C LEU A 66 3.40 -12.23 -16.20
N GLN A 67 2.77 -11.74 -15.12
CA GLN A 67 1.55 -12.31 -14.57
C GLN A 67 0.35 -12.06 -15.50
N SER A 68 0.23 -10.86 -16.06
CA SER A 68 -0.84 -10.50 -17.00
C SER A 68 -0.76 -11.24 -18.34
N LEU A 69 0.46 -11.58 -18.79
CA LEU A 69 0.70 -12.38 -19.99
C LEU A 69 0.44 -13.88 -19.78
N GLY A 70 0.25 -14.32 -18.53
CA GLY A 70 -0.06 -15.69 -18.15
C GLY A 70 1.15 -16.65 -18.10
N GLY A 71 0.93 -17.85 -17.55
CA GLY A 71 2.02 -18.82 -17.27
C GLY A 71 2.77 -19.37 -18.47
N ARG A 72 2.20 -19.31 -19.68
CA ARG A 72 2.82 -19.88 -20.90
C ARG A 72 3.65 -18.87 -21.70
N ALA A 73 3.29 -17.58 -21.70
CA ALA A 73 4.11 -16.51 -22.25
C ALA A 73 5.44 -16.35 -21.48
N ARG A 74 5.40 -16.57 -20.16
CA ARG A 74 6.60 -16.71 -19.31
C ARG A 74 7.58 -17.77 -19.83
N HIS A 75 7.10 -18.87 -20.40
CA HIS A 75 7.97 -19.95 -20.91
C HIS A 75 8.66 -19.57 -22.23
N ALA A 76 7.96 -18.84 -23.12
CA ALA A 76 8.55 -18.32 -24.35
C ALA A 76 9.59 -17.21 -24.07
N LEU A 77 9.28 -16.29 -23.16
CA LEU A 77 10.22 -15.24 -22.72
C LEU A 77 11.44 -15.81 -21.99
N ALA A 78 11.27 -16.92 -21.25
CA ALA A 78 12.38 -17.65 -20.65
C ALA A 78 13.28 -18.33 -21.70
N TYR A 79 12.74 -18.77 -22.84
CA TYR A 79 13.51 -19.30 -23.97
C TYR A 79 14.37 -18.22 -24.65
N GLY A 80 13.84 -16.99 -24.71
CA GLY A 80 14.56 -15.80 -25.18
C GLY A 80 15.51 -15.17 -24.16
N HIS A 81 15.63 -15.74 -22.95
CA HIS A 81 16.42 -15.21 -21.83
C HIS A 81 16.09 -13.77 -21.39
N VAL A 82 14.85 -13.32 -21.56
CA VAL A 82 14.39 -11.98 -21.16
C VAL A 82 14.18 -11.93 -19.65
N LYS A 83 14.85 -11.02 -18.95
CA LYS A 83 14.89 -10.92 -17.47
C LYS A 83 14.50 -9.55 -16.93
N SER A 84 14.31 -8.56 -17.78
CA SER A 84 13.96 -7.20 -17.36
C SER A 84 12.91 -6.57 -18.28
N LEU A 85 12.22 -5.56 -17.76
CA LEU A 85 11.24 -4.79 -18.54
C LEU A 85 11.89 -4.10 -19.77
N PRO A 86 13.10 -3.49 -19.67
CA PRO A 86 13.78 -2.96 -20.86
C PRO A 86 14.07 -4.01 -21.92
N GLU A 87 14.54 -5.22 -21.55
CA GLU A 87 14.78 -6.30 -22.50
C GLU A 87 13.48 -6.76 -23.19
N PHE A 88 12.37 -6.81 -22.44
CA PHE A 88 11.05 -7.11 -22.99
C PHE A 88 10.56 -6.05 -23.97
N MET A 89 10.80 -4.77 -23.67
CA MET A 89 10.36 -3.66 -24.53
C MET A 89 11.16 -3.53 -25.83
N HIS A 90 12.39 -4.07 -25.88
CA HIS A 90 13.25 -4.09 -27.08
C HIS A 90 13.18 -5.42 -27.86
N LEU A 91 12.24 -6.30 -27.52
CA LEU A 91 12.12 -7.61 -28.13
C LEU A 91 11.41 -7.54 -29.49
N GLU A 92 12.17 -7.76 -30.57
CA GLU A 92 11.67 -7.67 -31.95
C GLU A 92 10.78 -8.88 -32.35
N PRO A 93 9.69 -8.66 -33.10
CA PRO A 93 8.78 -9.73 -33.56
C PRO A 93 9.47 -10.85 -34.35
N ASP A 94 10.45 -10.52 -35.17
CA ASP A 94 11.20 -11.48 -35.99
C ASP A 94 12.07 -12.42 -35.15
N ALA A 95 12.55 -11.96 -33.99
CA ALA A 95 13.30 -12.79 -33.04
C ALA A 95 12.40 -13.83 -32.36
N MET A 96 11.13 -13.48 -32.11
CA MET A 96 10.13 -14.36 -31.51
C MET A 96 9.60 -15.42 -32.49
N ALA A 97 9.63 -15.15 -33.80
CA ALA A 97 9.14 -16.07 -34.84
C ALA A 97 9.95 -17.38 -34.94
N GLY A 98 11.20 -17.38 -34.45
CA GLY A 98 12.06 -18.56 -34.40
C GLY A 98 11.82 -19.48 -33.20
N TRP A 99 10.94 -19.11 -32.25
CA TRP A 99 10.72 -19.88 -31.02
C TRP A 99 9.60 -20.91 -31.17
N PRO A 100 9.72 -22.10 -30.55
CA PRO A 100 8.66 -23.11 -30.60
C PRO A 100 7.37 -22.58 -29.98
N ASN A 101 6.31 -22.44 -30.78
CA ASN A 101 5.01 -22.01 -30.26
C ASN A 101 4.37 -23.11 -29.40
N THR A 102 4.33 -22.89 -28.08
CA THR A 102 3.83 -23.86 -27.09
C THR A 102 2.58 -23.37 -26.35
N GLY A 103 1.88 -22.33 -26.83
CA GLY A 103 0.71 -21.76 -26.15
C GLY A 103 -0.30 -20.99 -27.04
N ALA A 104 -1.44 -20.62 -26.44
CA ALA A 104 -2.64 -20.11 -27.11
C ALA A 104 -2.63 -18.60 -27.47
N LYS A 105 -1.52 -17.88 -27.23
CA LYS A 105 -1.40 -16.43 -27.51
C LYS A 105 -0.32 -16.19 -28.57
N THR A 106 -0.61 -15.36 -29.57
CA THR A 106 0.21 -15.11 -30.76
C THR A 106 1.25 -14.02 -30.54
N ILE A 107 2.29 -13.94 -31.39
CA ILE A 107 3.30 -12.87 -31.37
C ILE A 107 2.64 -11.48 -31.40
N ALA A 108 1.53 -11.34 -32.12
CA ALA A 108 0.77 -10.09 -32.19
C ALA A 108 0.22 -9.62 -30.82
N GLU A 109 -0.15 -10.54 -29.93
CA GLU A 109 -0.68 -10.20 -28.60
C GLU A 109 0.43 -9.79 -27.62
N ILE A 110 1.67 -10.24 -27.83
CA ILE A 110 2.84 -9.79 -27.06
C ILE A 110 3.25 -8.37 -27.50
N VAL A 111 3.24 -8.10 -28.80
CA VAL A 111 3.52 -6.78 -29.36
C VAL A 111 2.47 -5.76 -28.94
N ASP A 112 1.21 -6.15 -28.93
CA ASP A 112 0.11 -5.29 -28.47
C ASP A 112 0.26 -4.92 -26.98
N ALA A 113 0.78 -5.82 -26.14
CA ALA A 113 1.12 -5.51 -24.75
C ALA A 113 2.28 -4.51 -24.64
N GLN A 114 3.34 -4.64 -25.46
CA GLN A 114 4.45 -3.66 -25.51
C GLN A 114 3.93 -2.26 -25.88
N VAL A 115 3.04 -2.17 -26.88
CA VAL A 115 2.44 -0.89 -27.32
C VAL A 115 1.59 -0.25 -26.22
N ARG A 116 0.79 -1.04 -25.49
CA ARG A 116 0.01 -0.53 -24.36
C ARG A 116 0.91 -0.01 -23.23
N ILE A 117 2.00 -0.70 -22.93
CA ILE A 117 2.95 -0.30 -21.88
C ILE A 117 3.69 0.98 -22.28
N ALA A 118 4.13 1.10 -23.53
CA ALA A 118 4.76 2.31 -24.06
C ALA A 118 3.81 3.52 -23.96
N LYS A 119 2.53 3.33 -24.31
CA LYS A 119 1.50 4.36 -24.20
C LYS A 119 1.22 4.77 -22.75
N LEU A 120 1.19 3.82 -21.82
CA LEU A 120 1.04 4.09 -20.39
C LEU A 120 2.25 4.82 -19.79
N ALA A 121 3.45 4.61 -20.34
CA ALA A 121 4.66 5.32 -19.97
C ALA A 121 4.70 6.75 -20.54
N GLU A 122 4.27 6.95 -21.79
CA GLU A 122 4.11 8.28 -22.41
C GLU A 122 3.04 9.13 -21.71
N ASP A 123 1.94 8.51 -21.28
CA ASP A 123 0.85 9.17 -20.54
C ASP A 123 1.22 9.41 -19.05
N GLY A 124 2.45 9.10 -18.62
CA GLY A 124 2.90 9.28 -17.25
C GLY A 124 2.16 8.43 -16.22
N ARG A 125 1.47 7.35 -16.62
CA ARG A 125 0.65 6.52 -15.71
C ARG A 125 1.42 5.41 -15.00
N VAL A 126 2.73 5.31 -15.27
CA VAL A 126 3.67 4.45 -14.53
C VAL A 126 4.46 5.33 -13.55
N TYR A 127 4.13 5.23 -12.25
CA TYR A 127 4.82 5.97 -11.17
C TYR A 127 5.41 5.00 -10.14
N CYS A 128 6.72 5.15 -9.86
CA CYS A 128 7.36 4.66 -8.64
C CYS A 128 6.74 5.31 -7.40
N LYS A 129 6.63 4.52 -6.33
CA LYS A 129 5.78 4.68 -5.13
C LYS A 129 5.95 5.96 -4.28
N ASP A 130 6.81 6.91 -4.64
CA ASP A 130 7.08 8.07 -3.78
C ASP A 130 6.30 9.30 -4.23
N THR A 131 5.04 9.42 -3.79
CA THR A 131 4.37 10.69 -3.37
C THR A 131 2.88 10.44 -3.11
N TRP A 132 2.54 10.12 -1.86
CA TRP A 132 1.21 10.41 -1.34
C TRP A 132 1.39 11.25 -0.07
N ASP A 133 1.35 12.57 -0.22
CA ASP A 133 1.36 13.52 0.90
C ASP A 133 -0.09 13.71 1.38
N GLY A 134 -0.36 13.23 2.60
CA GLY A 134 -1.63 13.43 3.28
C GLY A 134 -1.76 14.86 3.80
N GLU A 135 -2.73 15.61 3.27
CA GLU A 135 -3.23 16.84 3.86
C GLU A 135 -4.62 17.16 3.27
N ARG A 136 -5.64 16.41 3.70
CA ARG A 136 -7.05 16.85 3.78
C ARG A 136 -7.78 15.96 4.80
N GLY A 137 -8.65 16.58 5.59
CA GLY A 137 -9.25 16.00 6.79
C GLY A 137 -9.86 14.62 6.57
N SER A 138 -9.69 13.77 7.58
CA SER A 138 -10.13 12.38 7.69
C SER A 138 -11.55 12.13 7.17
N ARG A 139 -11.67 11.81 5.89
CA ARG A 139 -12.71 10.96 5.31
C ARG A 139 -12.03 9.94 4.41
N SER A 140 -12.38 8.67 4.52
CA SER A 140 -11.84 7.65 3.61
C SER A 140 -12.33 7.91 2.17
N CYS A 141 -11.60 7.48 1.15
CA CYS A 141 -12.05 7.64 -0.24
C CYS A 141 -13.39 6.93 -0.50
N ALA A 142 -13.67 5.85 0.25
CA ALA A 142 -14.97 5.20 0.27
C ALA A 142 -16.06 6.14 0.85
N GLU A 143 -15.81 6.81 1.98
CA GLU A 143 -16.76 7.78 2.57
C GLU A 143 -17.04 8.98 1.65
N ALA A 144 -16.05 9.43 0.88
CA ALA A 144 -16.24 10.52 -0.08
C ALA A 144 -17.09 10.10 -1.29
N LEU A 145 -16.98 8.85 -1.72
CA LEU A 145 -17.82 8.26 -2.77
C LEU A 145 -19.24 7.98 -2.25
N GLU A 146 -19.39 7.45 -1.03
CA GLU A 146 -20.70 7.26 -0.39
C GLU A 146 -21.45 8.58 -0.27
N GLN A 147 -20.80 9.64 0.23
CA GLN A 147 -21.40 10.96 0.34
C GLN A 147 -21.83 11.52 -1.02
N TYR A 148 -21.04 11.31 -2.07
CA TYR A 148 -21.40 11.76 -3.42
C TYR A 148 -22.65 11.06 -3.95
N ILE A 149 -22.81 9.77 -3.65
CA ILE A 149 -24.00 8.99 -4.03
C ILE A 149 -25.22 9.38 -3.17
N GLU A 150 -25.00 9.68 -1.89
CA GLU A 150 -26.03 10.23 -0.99
C GLU A 150 -26.52 11.60 -1.47
N ASP A 151 -25.60 12.50 -1.80
CA ASP A 151 -25.88 13.88 -2.24
C ASP A 151 -26.56 13.92 -3.61
N ALA A 152 -26.32 12.92 -4.47
CA ALA A 152 -26.97 12.79 -5.77
C ALA A 152 -28.48 12.49 -5.67
N ASN A 153 -28.94 12.00 -4.50
CA ASN A 153 -30.36 11.75 -4.18
C ASN A 153 -31.11 10.98 -5.30
N GLY A 154 -30.47 9.93 -5.82
CA GLY A 154 -30.90 9.15 -6.97
C GLY A 154 -29.80 8.20 -7.44
N GLU A 155 -30.06 7.46 -8.52
CA GLU A 155 -29.11 6.50 -9.07
C GLU A 155 -27.95 7.21 -9.78
N VAL A 156 -26.71 6.86 -9.40
CA VAL A 156 -25.48 7.38 -10.00
C VAL A 156 -24.88 6.31 -10.89
N THR A 157 -24.67 6.62 -12.17
CA THR A 157 -24.09 5.65 -13.12
C THR A 157 -22.61 5.38 -12.81
N TYR A 158 -22.12 4.22 -13.27
CA TYR A 158 -20.72 3.84 -13.09
C TYR A 158 -19.74 4.87 -13.63
N ASP A 159 -19.97 5.37 -14.84
CA ASP A 159 -19.08 6.34 -15.48
C ASP A 159 -19.10 7.68 -14.73
N THR A 160 -20.27 8.12 -14.23
CA THR A 160 -20.38 9.36 -13.44
C THR A 160 -19.63 9.26 -12.10
N LEU A 161 -19.75 8.12 -11.41
CA LEU A 161 -19.03 7.91 -10.15
C LEU A 161 -17.52 7.74 -10.38
N ARG A 162 -17.15 7.09 -11.49
CA ARG A 162 -15.77 6.90 -11.93
C ARG A 162 -15.10 8.22 -12.28
N ASP A 163 -15.78 9.09 -13.02
CA ASP A 163 -15.25 10.40 -13.40
C ASP A 163 -15.06 11.27 -12.15
N TYR A 164 -16.03 11.29 -11.21
CA TYR A 164 -15.85 11.96 -9.91
C TYR A 164 -14.68 11.37 -9.09
N ALA A 165 -14.53 10.04 -9.08
CA ALA A 165 -13.44 9.37 -8.40
C ALA A 165 -12.06 9.73 -8.98
N ILE A 166 -11.95 9.81 -10.31
CA ILE A 166 -10.69 10.05 -11.01
C ILE A 166 -10.36 11.54 -11.05
N ASP A 167 -11.34 12.40 -11.33
CA ASP A 167 -11.13 13.81 -11.61
C ASP A 167 -11.20 14.67 -10.33
N ASP A 168 -12.12 14.37 -9.41
CA ASP A 168 -12.33 15.17 -8.19
C ASP A 168 -11.64 14.58 -6.94
N LEU A 169 -11.58 13.25 -6.84
CA LEU A 169 -10.88 12.54 -5.76
C LEU A 169 -9.45 12.10 -6.12
N CYS A 170 -9.02 12.35 -7.37
CA CYS A 170 -7.69 12.01 -7.90
C CYS A 170 -7.31 10.52 -7.75
N LEU A 171 -8.29 9.61 -7.77
CA LEU A 171 -8.05 8.17 -7.65
C LEU A 171 -7.58 7.57 -8.98
N LYS A 172 -6.59 6.69 -8.94
CA LYS A 172 -6.26 5.84 -10.10
C LYS A 172 -7.37 4.80 -10.31
N GLU A 173 -7.56 4.34 -11.55
CA GLU A 173 -8.61 3.38 -11.92
C GLU A 173 -8.71 2.17 -10.97
N PHE A 174 -7.57 1.58 -10.60
CA PHE A 174 -7.55 0.44 -9.67
C PHE A 174 -7.93 0.82 -8.23
N GLN A 175 -7.62 2.06 -7.80
CA GLN A 175 -8.00 2.57 -6.48
C GLN A 175 -9.50 2.86 -6.43
N PHE A 176 -10.07 3.36 -7.52
CA PHE A 176 -11.52 3.43 -7.68
C PHE A 176 -12.11 2.03 -7.52
N GLN A 177 -11.65 1.01 -8.27
CA GLN A 177 -12.12 -0.38 -8.10
C GLN A 177 -12.03 -0.90 -6.66
N GLN A 178 -10.97 -0.55 -5.93
CA GLN A 178 -10.82 -0.94 -4.52
C GLN A 178 -11.79 -0.19 -3.59
N CYS A 179 -12.07 1.09 -3.85
CA CYS A 179 -12.96 1.91 -3.04
C CYS A 179 -14.44 1.54 -3.25
N ILE A 180 -14.87 1.23 -4.48
CA ILE A 180 -16.26 0.76 -4.72
C ILE A 180 -16.54 -0.58 -4.02
N CYS A 181 -15.53 -1.42 -3.81
CA CYS A 181 -15.65 -2.66 -3.02
C CYS A 181 -15.78 -2.42 -1.50
N GLN A 182 -15.56 -1.18 -1.04
CA GLN A 182 -15.57 -0.78 0.37
C GLN A 182 -16.78 0.09 0.75
N LEU A 183 -17.67 0.40 -0.20
CA LEU A 183 -18.91 1.15 0.07
C LEU A 183 -19.87 0.24 0.86
N SER A 184 -20.07 0.59 2.11
CA SER A 184 -20.93 -0.05 3.08
C SER A 184 -22.41 0.38 2.97
N ASN A 185 -22.68 1.60 2.49
CA ASN A 185 -24.04 2.19 2.48
C ASN A 185 -24.66 2.37 1.08
N VAL A 186 -24.11 1.68 0.08
CA VAL A 186 -24.49 1.83 -1.33
C VAL A 186 -24.83 0.47 -1.93
N VAL A 187 -25.92 0.41 -2.68
CA VAL A 187 -26.36 -0.76 -3.44
C VAL A 187 -26.00 -0.57 -4.91
N ARG A 188 -25.46 -1.62 -5.53
CA ARG A 188 -25.20 -1.64 -6.97
C ARG A 188 -26.46 -2.10 -7.69
N THR A 189 -26.86 -1.36 -8.72
CA THR A 189 -28.03 -1.68 -9.55
C THR A 189 -27.67 -2.66 -10.67
N ASP A 190 -28.68 -3.29 -11.25
CA ASP A 190 -28.52 -4.34 -12.26
C ASP A 190 -27.90 -3.83 -13.57
N ASP A 191 -27.98 -2.54 -13.86
CA ASP A 191 -27.34 -1.86 -14.99
C ASP A 191 -25.92 -1.34 -14.65
N GLY A 192 -25.44 -1.60 -13.44
CA GLY A 192 -24.10 -1.27 -12.98
C GLY A 192 -23.95 0.08 -12.29
N GLY A 193 -25.04 0.81 -12.05
CA GLY A 193 -25.09 2.05 -11.27
C GLY A 193 -25.03 1.83 -9.74
N PHE A 194 -25.17 2.93 -8.99
CA PHE A 194 -24.98 3.01 -7.55
C PHE A 194 -26.10 3.84 -6.89
N LEU A 195 -26.70 3.31 -5.82
CA LEU A 195 -27.79 3.93 -5.07
C LEU A 195 -27.50 3.93 -3.57
N TYR A 196 -27.73 5.04 -2.89
CA TYR A 196 -27.57 5.11 -1.43
C TYR A 196 -28.75 4.44 -0.71
N LEU A 197 -28.47 3.70 0.38
CA LEU A 197 -29.45 2.87 1.08
C LEU A 197 -30.67 3.64 1.63
N GLU A 198 -30.52 4.91 2.04
CA GLU A 198 -31.65 5.70 2.54
C GLU A 198 -32.60 6.15 1.42
N SER A 199 -32.09 6.44 0.22
CA SER A 199 -32.89 6.75 -0.98
C SER A 199 -33.64 5.54 -1.56
N ALA A 200 -33.30 4.31 -1.16
CA ALA A 200 -34.02 3.10 -1.55
C ALA A 200 -35.38 2.92 -0.83
N SER A 201 -35.69 3.78 0.15
CA SER A 201 -36.93 3.70 0.94
C SER A 201 -38.13 4.44 0.33
N ASP A 202 -37.99 5.14 -0.80
CA ASP A 202 -39.04 6.01 -1.34
C ASP A 202 -39.42 5.75 -2.82
N THR A 203 -39.40 4.49 -3.26
CA THR A 203 -40.17 4.07 -4.44
C THR A 203 -41.46 3.39 -4.03
N ARG A 204 -42.53 4.19 -4.11
CA ARG A 204 -43.93 3.88 -3.85
C ARG A 204 -44.34 2.52 -4.42
N GLN A 205 -44.84 1.67 -3.54
CA GLN A 205 -45.73 0.56 -3.87
C GLN A 205 -46.94 1.08 -4.66
N PRO A 206 -47.35 0.42 -5.76
CA PRO A 206 -48.74 0.35 -6.12
C PRO A 206 -49.40 -0.76 -5.30
N GLU A 207 -50.41 -0.40 -4.53
CA GLU A 207 -51.28 -1.33 -3.81
C GLU A 207 -51.91 -2.40 -4.73
N PRO A 208 -52.25 -3.58 -4.17
CA PRO A 208 -52.78 -4.70 -4.92
C PRO A 208 -54.26 -4.49 -5.25
N ALA A 209 -54.61 -4.57 -6.53
CA ALA A 209 -55.99 -4.81 -6.92
C ALA A 209 -56.32 -6.31 -6.73
N GLU A 210 -57.22 -6.59 -5.81
CA GLU A 210 -57.90 -7.87 -5.67
C GLU A 210 -58.54 -8.28 -7.00
N ASN A 211 -58.25 -9.49 -7.46
CA ASN A 211 -59.20 -10.36 -8.14
C ASN A 211 -58.64 -11.81 -8.20
N ASP A 212 -58.96 -12.53 -7.13
CA ASP A 212 -59.60 -13.85 -7.14
C ASP A 212 -59.47 -14.70 -8.41
N ILE A 213 -58.50 -15.63 -8.44
CA ILE A 213 -58.64 -16.94 -9.10
C ILE A 213 -57.96 -18.01 -8.23
N SER A 214 -58.77 -18.67 -7.40
CA SER A 214 -58.85 -20.14 -7.30
C SER A 214 -57.52 -20.93 -7.30
N SER A 215 -57.17 -21.43 -6.11
CA SER A 215 -56.57 -22.75 -5.82
C SER A 215 -55.76 -23.45 -6.94
N SER A 216 -54.44 -23.59 -6.74
CA SER A 216 -53.67 -24.69 -7.31
C SER A 216 -52.50 -25.10 -6.41
N SER A 217 -52.71 -26.24 -5.75
CA SER A 217 -51.77 -27.25 -5.27
C SER A 217 -50.26 -27.09 -5.58
N LYS A 218 -49.43 -27.34 -4.56
CA LYS A 218 -48.04 -27.81 -4.69
C LYS A 218 -48.01 -29.04 -5.62
N THR A 219 -47.64 -28.86 -6.88
CA THR A 219 -47.35 -29.97 -7.79
C THR A 219 -45.97 -30.51 -7.45
N ALA A 220 -45.92 -31.58 -6.64
CA ALA A 220 -44.71 -32.36 -6.49
C ALA A 220 -44.31 -32.93 -7.86
N LEU A 221 -43.09 -32.64 -8.33
CA LEU A 221 -42.53 -33.30 -9.51
C LEU A 221 -42.63 -34.82 -9.31
N LYS A 222 -43.11 -35.55 -10.32
CA LYS A 222 -42.95 -37.00 -10.31
C LYS A 222 -41.43 -37.29 -10.32
N PRO A 223 -40.89 -38.11 -9.40
CA PRO A 223 -39.45 -38.37 -9.27
C PRO A 223 -38.75 -38.80 -10.57
N ALA A 224 -39.51 -39.42 -11.48
CA ALA A 224 -39.04 -39.83 -12.80
C ALA A 224 -38.63 -38.65 -13.71
N TYR A 225 -39.31 -37.49 -13.63
CA TYR A 225 -38.97 -36.32 -14.44
C TYR A 225 -37.76 -35.57 -13.91
N ALA A 226 -37.61 -35.45 -12.59
CA ALA A 226 -36.44 -34.83 -11.99
C ALA A 226 -35.16 -35.59 -12.38
N LYS A 227 -35.19 -36.93 -12.30
CA LYS A 227 -34.05 -37.77 -12.70
C LYS A 227 -33.71 -37.63 -14.18
N MET A 228 -34.72 -37.65 -15.07
CA MET A 228 -34.52 -37.45 -16.50
C MET A 228 -33.87 -36.09 -16.82
N ILE A 229 -34.36 -35.02 -16.18
CA ILE A 229 -33.80 -33.67 -16.35
C ILE A 229 -32.34 -33.64 -15.89
N THR A 230 -32.04 -34.18 -14.71
CA THR A 230 -30.68 -34.27 -14.17
C THR A 230 -29.76 -35.04 -15.12
N ASP A 231 -30.16 -36.24 -15.57
CA ASP A 231 -29.37 -37.09 -16.48
C ASP A 231 -29.08 -36.36 -17.81
N LEU A 232 -30.09 -35.71 -18.40
CA LEU A 232 -29.96 -35.05 -19.70
C LEU A 232 -29.14 -33.75 -19.64
N VAL A 233 -29.35 -32.91 -18.61
CA VAL A 233 -28.55 -31.70 -18.42
C VAL A 233 -27.09 -32.08 -18.15
N SER A 234 -26.84 -33.14 -17.37
CA SER A 234 -25.48 -33.59 -17.08
C SER A 234 -24.76 -34.14 -18.33
N ALA A 235 -25.47 -34.86 -19.20
CA ALA A 235 -24.90 -35.45 -20.41
C ALA A 235 -24.65 -34.42 -21.53
N HIS A 236 -25.59 -33.50 -21.75
CA HIS A 236 -25.59 -32.63 -22.95
C HIS A 236 -25.28 -31.16 -22.65
N PHE A 237 -25.32 -30.74 -21.39
CA PHE A 237 -25.05 -29.36 -20.97
C PHE A 237 -23.98 -29.29 -19.86
N PRO A 238 -22.78 -29.86 -20.07
CA PRO A 238 -21.72 -29.90 -19.06
C PRO A 238 -21.22 -28.50 -18.64
N ASN A 239 -21.41 -27.48 -19.48
CA ASN A 239 -21.04 -26.09 -19.20
C ASN A 239 -22.18 -25.25 -18.59
N GLY A 240 -23.22 -25.93 -18.08
CA GLY A 240 -24.42 -25.32 -17.53
C GLY A 240 -25.50 -25.06 -18.58
N PHE A 241 -26.76 -25.07 -18.12
CA PHE A 241 -27.95 -24.79 -18.93
C PHE A 241 -28.42 -23.34 -18.73
N ARG A 242 -28.45 -22.52 -19.78
CA ARG A 242 -28.88 -21.13 -19.71
C ARG A 242 -30.41 -21.04 -19.68
N ILE A 243 -30.96 -20.66 -18.52
CA ILE A 243 -32.39 -20.78 -18.24
C ILE A 243 -33.26 -19.86 -19.11
N ASP A 244 -32.74 -18.69 -19.46
CA ASP A 244 -33.45 -17.68 -20.25
C ASP A 244 -33.15 -17.76 -21.76
N SER A 245 -32.57 -18.87 -22.24
CA SER A 245 -32.20 -19.04 -23.65
C SER A 245 -33.22 -19.92 -24.38
N PRO A 246 -34.07 -19.35 -25.26
CA PRO A 246 -34.99 -20.14 -26.09
C PRO A 246 -34.26 -21.18 -26.96
N ILE A 247 -33.00 -20.90 -27.30
CA ILE A 247 -32.14 -21.78 -28.07
C ILE A 247 -31.74 -23.01 -27.24
N GLU A 248 -31.41 -22.84 -25.96
CA GLU A 248 -31.06 -23.97 -25.09
C GLU A 248 -32.28 -24.80 -24.72
N VAL A 249 -33.44 -24.18 -24.48
CA VAL A 249 -34.71 -24.89 -24.31
C VAL A 249 -35.03 -25.73 -25.55
N SER A 250 -34.86 -25.18 -26.75
CA SER A 250 -35.05 -25.92 -28.00
C SER A 250 -34.06 -27.08 -28.16
N ARG A 251 -32.78 -26.88 -27.76
CA ARG A 251 -31.77 -27.96 -27.75
C ARG A 251 -32.12 -29.04 -26.75
N PHE A 252 -32.62 -28.68 -25.57
CA PHE A 252 -33.04 -29.61 -24.53
C PHE A 252 -34.14 -30.52 -25.06
N HIS A 253 -35.21 -29.96 -25.63
CA HIS A 253 -36.31 -30.76 -26.22
C HIS A 253 -35.84 -31.69 -27.33
N ARG A 254 -34.87 -31.25 -28.15
CA ARG A 254 -34.26 -32.12 -29.16
C ARG A 254 -33.53 -33.32 -28.53
N PHE A 255 -32.72 -33.10 -27.50
CA PHE A 255 -32.05 -34.19 -26.80
C PHE A 255 -33.03 -35.11 -26.05
N VAL A 256 -34.14 -34.57 -25.56
CA VAL A 256 -35.21 -35.38 -24.95
C VAL A 256 -35.81 -36.34 -25.99
N ALA A 257 -36.08 -35.84 -27.20
CA ALA A 257 -36.59 -36.66 -28.29
C ALA A 257 -35.57 -37.72 -28.74
N GLU A 258 -34.27 -37.37 -28.76
CA GLU A 258 -33.18 -38.29 -29.12
C GLU A 258 -32.96 -39.40 -28.07
N ASP A 259 -32.92 -39.06 -26.78
CA ASP A 259 -32.55 -39.99 -25.71
C ASP A 259 -33.74 -40.76 -25.12
N PHE A 260 -34.94 -40.17 -25.15
CA PHE A 260 -36.14 -40.70 -24.47
C PHE A 260 -37.36 -40.85 -25.40
N GLY A 261 -37.29 -40.37 -26.64
CA GLY A 261 -38.37 -40.39 -27.64
C GLY A 261 -39.44 -39.31 -27.43
N ASP A 262 -40.32 -39.13 -28.42
CA ASP A 262 -41.36 -38.06 -28.48
C ASP A 262 -42.50 -38.18 -27.43
N LYS A 263 -42.32 -38.94 -26.34
CA LYS A 263 -43.36 -39.21 -25.34
C LYS A 263 -43.39 -38.23 -24.16
N VAL A 264 -42.47 -37.26 -24.12
CA VAL A 264 -42.34 -36.32 -23.01
C VAL A 264 -42.76 -34.92 -23.47
N SER A 265 -43.99 -34.53 -23.14
CA SER A 265 -44.46 -33.15 -23.31
C SER A 265 -44.35 -32.44 -21.96
N ILE A 266 -43.33 -31.58 -21.83
CA ILE A 266 -43.15 -30.70 -20.67
C ILE A 266 -43.33 -29.27 -21.18
N ASN A 267 -44.14 -28.47 -20.49
CA ASN A 267 -44.28 -27.04 -20.77
C ASN A 267 -42.97 -26.31 -20.45
N ASP A 268 -42.49 -25.44 -21.33
CA ASP A 268 -41.22 -24.70 -21.17
C ASP A 268 -41.12 -23.96 -19.82
N GLN A 269 -42.21 -23.36 -19.34
CA GLN A 269 -42.24 -22.70 -18.03
C GLN A 269 -42.08 -23.68 -16.86
N GLU A 270 -42.67 -24.88 -16.96
CA GLU A 270 -42.51 -25.92 -15.94
C GLU A 270 -41.14 -26.59 -16.04
N LEU A 271 -40.58 -26.71 -17.25
CA LEU A 271 -39.23 -27.21 -17.51
C LEU A 271 -38.19 -26.30 -16.85
N MET A 272 -38.24 -24.99 -17.11
CA MET A 272 -37.30 -24.03 -16.54
C MET A 272 -37.32 -24.06 -15.00
N LYS A 273 -38.52 -24.06 -14.39
CA LYS A 273 -38.67 -24.21 -12.93
C LYS A 273 -38.10 -25.54 -12.43
N SER A 274 -38.30 -26.62 -13.18
CA SER A 274 -37.80 -27.95 -12.82
C SER A 274 -36.28 -28.02 -12.90
N ILE A 275 -35.67 -27.51 -13.98
CA ILE A 275 -34.21 -27.44 -14.13
C ILE A 275 -33.60 -26.60 -13.00
N ALA A 276 -34.14 -25.42 -12.70
CA ALA A 276 -33.67 -24.58 -11.61
C ALA A 276 -33.76 -25.29 -10.23
N SER A 277 -34.78 -26.11 -10.01
CA SER A 277 -34.92 -26.90 -8.78
C SER A 277 -33.96 -28.09 -8.70
N CYS A 278 -33.52 -28.61 -9.85
CA CYS A 278 -32.63 -29.77 -9.95
C CYS A 278 -31.13 -29.38 -9.86
N GLY A 279 -30.77 -28.11 -10.06
CA GLY A 279 -29.38 -27.66 -10.13
C GLY A 279 -29.09 -26.36 -9.39
N THR A 280 -27.86 -25.86 -9.53
CA THR A 280 -27.38 -24.60 -8.96
C THR A 280 -27.33 -23.52 -10.02
N LEU A 281 -28.16 -22.49 -9.82
CA LEU A 281 -28.20 -21.31 -10.66
C LEU A 281 -27.02 -20.40 -10.30
N SER A 282 -26.18 -20.09 -11.29
CA SER A 282 -25.05 -19.18 -11.18
C SER A 282 -24.85 -18.48 -12.53
N ASP A 283 -24.72 -17.16 -12.54
CA ASP A 283 -24.54 -16.33 -13.75
C ASP A 283 -25.55 -16.66 -14.89
N GLY A 284 -26.83 -16.82 -14.53
CA GLY A 284 -27.91 -17.14 -15.48
C GLY A 284 -27.86 -18.55 -16.07
N LYS A 285 -26.99 -19.43 -15.57
CA LYS A 285 -26.87 -20.83 -15.97
C LYS A 285 -27.14 -21.77 -14.79
N VAL A 286 -27.74 -22.91 -15.08
CA VAL A 286 -28.01 -23.96 -14.10
C VAL A 286 -27.00 -25.09 -14.28
N TYR A 287 -26.26 -25.38 -13.21
CA TYR A 287 -25.28 -26.45 -13.13
C TYR A 287 -25.86 -27.63 -12.34
N ILE A 288 -25.82 -28.82 -12.90
CA ILE A 288 -26.16 -30.04 -12.17
C ILE A 288 -24.90 -30.56 -11.50
N ILE A 289 -24.80 -30.35 -10.19
CA ILE A 289 -23.67 -30.82 -9.39
C ILE A 289 -24.07 -32.12 -8.71
N SER A 290 -23.22 -33.15 -8.86
CA SER A 290 -23.46 -34.46 -8.27
C SER A 290 -23.59 -34.40 -6.75
N ASN A 291 -24.42 -35.28 -6.17
CA ASN A 291 -24.55 -35.37 -4.71
C ASN A 291 -23.23 -35.79 -4.05
N GLU A 292 -22.38 -36.55 -4.76
CA GLU A 292 -21.06 -36.96 -4.30
C GLU A 292 -20.16 -35.75 -4.05
N ILE A 293 -20.18 -34.77 -4.96
CA ILE A 293 -19.36 -33.56 -4.86
C ILE A 293 -19.90 -32.60 -3.82
N GLN A 294 -21.23 -32.46 -3.74
CA GLN A 294 -21.85 -31.71 -2.64
C GLN A 294 -21.51 -32.32 -1.27
N SER A 295 -21.44 -33.66 -1.17
CA SER A 295 -21.00 -34.34 0.06
C SER A 295 -19.54 -34.04 0.34
N ARG A 296 -18.65 -34.12 -0.66
CA ARG A 296 -17.23 -33.84 -0.48
C ARG A 296 -16.96 -32.39 -0.07
N ILE A 297 -17.65 -31.42 -0.66
CA ILE A 297 -17.60 -30.00 -0.23
C ILE A 297 -18.03 -29.89 1.23
N ARG A 298 -19.13 -30.54 1.61
CA ARG A 298 -19.64 -30.54 2.98
C ARG A 298 -18.61 -31.12 3.96
N ASP A 299 -18.00 -32.25 3.62
CA ASP A 299 -17.01 -32.92 4.46
C ASP A 299 -15.78 -32.02 4.71
N GLU A 300 -15.26 -31.36 3.68
CA GLU A 300 -14.11 -30.45 3.79
C GLU A 300 -14.44 -29.19 4.60
N VAL A 301 -15.63 -28.61 4.42
CA VAL A 301 -16.08 -27.46 5.19
C VAL A 301 -16.31 -27.85 6.65
N ASP A 302 -17.04 -28.93 6.92
CA ASP A 302 -17.33 -29.40 8.27
C ASP A 302 -16.04 -29.79 9.00
N LEU A 303 -15.05 -30.35 8.30
CA LEU A 303 -13.71 -30.62 8.85
C LEU A 303 -12.99 -29.32 9.23
N ALA A 304 -13.02 -28.31 8.37
CA ALA A 304 -12.41 -27.00 8.66
C ALA A 304 -13.05 -26.32 9.88
N ILE A 305 -14.39 -26.28 9.91
CA ILE A 305 -15.16 -25.64 10.98
C ILE A 305 -15.02 -26.41 12.31
N SER A 306 -15.06 -27.75 12.29
CA SER A 306 -14.81 -28.57 13.48
C SER A 306 -13.38 -28.46 14.00
N GLY A 307 -12.41 -28.17 13.10
CA GLY A 307 -11.06 -27.76 13.45
C GLY A 307 -10.94 -26.33 14.01
N GLY A 308 -12.07 -25.64 14.20
CA GLY A 308 -12.17 -24.32 14.82
C GLY A 308 -12.09 -23.13 13.87
N ALA A 309 -12.06 -23.36 12.54
CA ALA A 309 -12.04 -22.27 11.56
C ALA A 309 -13.26 -21.35 11.71
N GLN A 310 -13.02 -20.05 11.74
CA GLN A 310 -14.07 -19.03 11.89
C GLN A 310 -14.42 -18.39 10.56
N ILE A 311 -13.49 -18.38 9.60
CA ILE A 311 -13.69 -17.77 8.29
C ILE A 311 -13.09 -18.63 7.18
N ILE A 312 -13.82 -18.76 6.07
CA ILE A 312 -13.37 -19.48 4.88
C ILE A 312 -13.64 -18.60 3.66
N PHE A 313 -12.60 -18.30 2.89
CA PHE A 313 -12.71 -17.57 1.64
C PHE A 313 -13.02 -18.52 0.48
N TYR A 314 -13.92 -18.11 -0.41
CA TYR A 314 -14.33 -18.94 -1.54
C TYR A 314 -13.17 -19.18 -2.51
N ASP A 315 -12.38 -18.14 -2.78
CA ASP A 315 -11.20 -18.22 -3.67
C ASP A 315 -10.19 -19.25 -3.19
N SER A 316 -9.90 -19.24 -1.89
CA SER A 316 -8.88 -20.04 -1.23
C SER A 316 -9.34 -21.48 -1.10
N PHE A 317 -10.63 -21.68 -0.77
CA PHE A 317 -11.24 -23.00 -0.79
C PHE A 317 -11.21 -23.59 -2.21
N TYR A 318 -11.62 -22.81 -3.21
CA TYR A 318 -11.66 -23.25 -4.61
C TYR A 318 -10.25 -23.60 -5.11
N ALA A 319 -9.28 -22.70 -4.95
CA ALA A 319 -7.91 -22.90 -5.41
C ALA A 319 -7.26 -24.14 -4.78
N ARG A 320 -7.55 -24.42 -3.50
CA ARG A 320 -7.04 -25.62 -2.82
C ARG A 320 -7.61 -26.91 -3.40
N HIS A 321 -8.86 -26.86 -3.84
CA HIS A 321 -9.66 -28.03 -4.21
C HIS A 321 -10.00 -28.07 -5.71
N GLU A 322 -9.31 -27.25 -6.51
CA GLU A 322 -9.64 -26.97 -7.91
C GLU A 322 -9.68 -28.24 -8.76
N GLU A 323 -8.75 -29.17 -8.56
CA GLU A 323 -8.62 -30.39 -9.36
C GLU A 323 -9.94 -31.19 -9.42
N TRP A 324 -10.57 -31.41 -8.26
CA TRP A 324 -11.80 -32.19 -8.17
C TRP A 324 -13.07 -31.33 -8.28
N LEU A 325 -13.00 -30.04 -7.97
CA LEU A 325 -14.13 -29.12 -8.21
C LEU A 325 -14.35 -28.91 -9.71
N PHE A 326 -13.28 -28.63 -10.45
CA PHE A 326 -13.33 -28.41 -11.90
C PHE A 326 -13.74 -29.67 -12.65
N GLY A 327 -13.24 -30.84 -12.21
CA GLY A 327 -13.58 -32.14 -12.80
C GLY A 327 -15.08 -32.46 -12.76
N ASP A 328 -15.81 -31.89 -11.81
CA ASP A 328 -17.23 -32.16 -11.55
C ASP A 328 -18.12 -30.92 -11.74
N SER A 329 -17.79 -30.08 -12.73
CA SER A 329 -18.62 -28.96 -13.18
C SER A 329 -18.76 -27.77 -12.23
N VAL A 330 -17.90 -27.67 -11.22
CA VAL A 330 -17.73 -26.44 -10.42
C VAL A 330 -16.54 -25.67 -10.98
N PHE A 331 -16.79 -24.79 -11.95
CA PHE A 331 -15.73 -24.11 -12.73
C PHE A 331 -15.28 -22.76 -12.16
N SER A 332 -15.92 -22.28 -11.09
CA SER A 332 -15.62 -20.97 -10.52
C SER A 332 -15.98 -20.90 -9.04
N GLU A 333 -15.35 -19.94 -8.35
CA GLU A 333 -15.69 -19.57 -6.98
C GLU A 333 -17.15 -19.11 -6.83
N GLY A 334 -17.74 -18.53 -7.88
CA GLY A 334 -19.14 -18.12 -7.90
C GLY A 334 -20.09 -19.31 -7.79
N ILE A 335 -19.85 -20.35 -8.61
CA ILE A 335 -20.63 -21.59 -8.54
C ILE A 335 -20.45 -22.26 -7.16
N LEU A 336 -19.21 -22.30 -6.65
CA LEU A 336 -18.92 -22.83 -5.32
C LEU A 336 -19.70 -22.08 -4.22
N LYS A 337 -19.71 -20.75 -4.28
CA LYS A 337 -20.45 -19.90 -3.35
C LYS A 337 -21.94 -20.22 -3.38
N ASP A 338 -22.55 -20.34 -4.56
CA ASP A 338 -23.97 -20.67 -4.70
C ASP A 338 -24.30 -22.07 -4.15
N ILE A 339 -23.39 -23.05 -4.31
CA ILE A 339 -23.49 -24.36 -3.68
C ILE A 339 -23.44 -24.23 -2.16
N LEU A 340 -22.46 -23.49 -1.61
CA LEU A 340 -22.28 -23.34 -0.17
C LEU A 340 -23.47 -22.63 0.50
N ILE A 341 -24.05 -21.63 -0.14
CA ILE A 341 -25.29 -20.96 0.32
C ILE A 341 -26.43 -21.97 0.48
N LYS A 342 -26.56 -22.91 -0.47
CA LYS A 342 -27.58 -23.96 -0.39
C LYS A 342 -27.27 -25.00 0.67
N LEU A 343 -26.00 -25.39 0.84
CA LEU A 343 -25.59 -26.41 1.81
C LEU A 343 -25.66 -25.89 3.25
N TYR A 344 -25.38 -24.59 3.45
CA TYR A 344 -25.27 -23.94 4.76
C TYR A 344 -26.08 -22.62 4.83
N PRO A 345 -27.42 -22.66 4.65
CA PRO A 345 -28.24 -21.44 4.61
C PRO A 345 -28.28 -20.64 5.93
N LYS A 346 -27.76 -21.23 7.02
CA LYS A 346 -27.67 -20.58 8.34
C LYS A 346 -26.35 -19.83 8.55
N TYR A 347 -25.35 -20.07 7.70
CA TYR A 347 -24.07 -19.38 7.78
C TYR A 347 -24.21 -17.97 7.20
N MET A 348 -23.31 -17.08 7.62
CA MET A 348 -23.26 -15.74 7.06
C MET A 348 -22.40 -15.76 5.80
N HIS A 349 -23.01 -15.46 4.66
CA HIS A 349 -22.31 -15.40 3.37
C HIS A 349 -22.06 -13.93 3.00
N LYS A 350 -20.80 -13.58 2.79
CA LYS A 350 -20.37 -12.28 2.24
C LYS A 350 -19.92 -12.45 0.79
N LEU A 351 -19.41 -11.38 0.18
CA LEU A 351 -18.99 -11.40 -1.21
C LEU A 351 -17.93 -12.48 -1.46
N ASN A 352 -16.87 -12.48 -0.64
CA ASN A 352 -15.65 -13.27 -0.87
C ASN A 352 -15.44 -14.41 0.14
N TYR A 353 -16.23 -14.46 1.21
CA TYR A 353 -16.06 -15.45 2.29
C TYR A 353 -17.39 -15.79 2.96
N PHE A 354 -17.37 -16.79 3.85
CA PHE A 354 -18.46 -17.10 4.77
C PHE A 354 -17.96 -17.42 6.17
N THR A 355 -18.86 -17.28 7.16
CA THR A 355 -18.59 -17.58 8.57
C THR A 355 -19.73 -18.42 9.18
N PRO A 356 -19.43 -19.37 10.08
CA PRO A 356 -20.44 -20.23 10.71
C PRO A 356 -21.26 -19.49 11.78
N THR A 357 -20.74 -18.40 12.33
CA THR A 357 -21.36 -17.59 13.38
C THR A 357 -22.36 -16.57 12.81
N ALA A 358 -23.52 -16.47 13.46
CA ALA A 358 -24.56 -15.48 13.14
C ALA A 358 -24.27 -14.10 13.74
N GLU A 359 -23.33 -14.00 14.68
CA GLU A 359 -22.89 -12.72 15.23
C GLU A 359 -22.01 -11.99 14.21
N SER A 360 -22.32 -10.70 14.01
CA SER A 360 -21.57 -9.82 13.10
C SER A 360 -20.13 -9.64 13.59
N THR A 361 -19.24 -10.52 13.16
CA THR A 361 -17.79 -10.40 13.35
C THR A 361 -17.18 -9.80 12.10
N THR A 362 -16.30 -8.80 12.26
CA THR A 362 -15.61 -8.20 11.11
C THR A 362 -14.66 -9.22 10.46
N GLU A 363 -14.40 -9.08 9.16
CA GLU A 363 -13.47 -9.96 8.43
C GLU A 363 -12.11 -10.08 9.14
N ILE A 364 -11.55 -8.93 9.55
CA ILE A 364 -10.27 -8.87 10.27
C ILE A 364 -10.34 -9.59 11.61
N ALA A 365 -11.44 -9.46 12.35
CA ALA A 365 -11.59 -10.15 13.63
C ALA A 365 -11.66 -11.68 13.46
N GLY A 366 -12.34 -12.17 12.42
CA GLY A 366 -12.37 -13.59 12.08
C GLY A 366 -10.98 -14.12 11.71
N ILE A 367 -10.26 -13.41 10.84
CA ILE A 367 -8.89 -13.76 10.46
C ILE A 367 -7.94 -13.76 11.67
N ARG A 368 -8.05 -12.74 12.54
CA ARG A 368 -7.26 -12.65 13.78
C ARG A 368 -7.47 -13.88 14.66
N SER A 369 -8.72 -14.28 14.88
CA SER A 369 -9.05 -15.48 15.66
C SER A 369 -8.48 -16.76 15.02
N ASP A 370 -8.54 -16.87 13.69
CA ASP A 370 -7.94 -18.01 12.99
C ASP A 370 -6.41 -18.03 13.07
N ILE A 371 -5.74 -16.88 12.95
CA ILE A 371 -4.29 -16.77 13.19
C ILE A 371 -3.93 -17.21 14.61
N MET A 372 -4.68 -16.75 15.62
CA MET A 372 -4.46 -17.15 17.02
C MET A 372 -4.63 -18.65 17.22
N ARG A 373 -5.65 -19.25 16.60
CA ARG A 373 -5.92 -20.69 16.67
C ARG A 373 -4.76 -21.54 16.16
N VAL A 374 -4.06 -21.09 15.11
CA VAL A 374 -2.97 -21.86 14.49
C VAL A 374 -1.56 -21.41 14.92
N TRP A 375 -1.46 -20.43 15.81
CA TRP A 375 -0.16 -19.88 16.24
C TRP A 375 0.72 -20.94 16.90
N GLY A 376 0.13 -21.79 17.75
CA GLY A 376 0.86 -22.83 18.46
C GLY A 376 1.83 -22.30 19.52
N ASP A 377 2.93 -23.02 19.74
CA ASP A 377 3.91 -22.73 20.81
C ASP A 377 5.10 -21.88 20.35
N ASP A 378 5.19 -21.58 19.06
CA ASP A 378 6.27 -20.77 18.50
C ASP A 378 6.29 -19.35 19.08
N VAL A 379 7.47 -18.88 19.49
CA VAL A 379 7.67 -17.50 19.98
C VAL A 379 7.50 -16.50 18.82
N THR A 380 7.99 -16.85 17.63
CA THR A 380 7.88 -16.03 16.43
C THR A 380 7.51 -16.85 15.21
N LEU A 381 6.76 -16.23 14.29
CA LEU A 381 6.37 -16.82 13.02
C LEU A 381 6.47 -15.80 11.90
N ASN A 382 6.83 -16.27 10.70
CA ASN A 382 6.78 -15.46 9.49
C ASN A 382 5.46 -15.65 8.70
N TYR A 383 5.22 -14.78 7.72
CA TYR A 383 4.01 -14.83 6.90
C TYR A 383 3.74 -16.20 6.26
N ASN A 384 4.77 -16.85 5.71
CA ASN A 384 4.59 -18.13 5.02
C ASN A 384 4.21 -19.24 6.01
N GLN A 385 4.89 -19.32 7.16
CA GLN A 385 4.58 -20.30 8.20
C GLN A 385 3.14 -20.17 8.72
N ILE A 386 2.63 -18.94 8.86
CA ILE A 386 1.24 -18.70 9.28
C ILE A 386 0.29 -19.08 8.15
N SER A 387 0.58 -18.67 6.91
CA SER A 387 -0.28 -18.93 5.75
C SER A 387 -0.37 -20.42 5.42
N GLU A 388 0.70 -21.19 5.57
CA GLU A 388 0.71 -22.65 5.39
C GLU A 388 -0.26 -23.34 6.36
N ARG A 389 -0.48 -22.75 7.54
CA ARG A 389 -1.43 -23.22 8.56
C ARG A 389 -2.86 -22.72 8.33
N LEU A 390 -3.07 -21.73 7.45
CA LEU A 390 -4.35 -21.09 7.14
C LEU A 390 -4.73 -21.26 5.66
N PRO A 391 -4.96 -22.49 5.19
CA PRO A 391 -5.14 -22.79 3.76
C PRO A 391 -6.43 -22.20 3.15
N TYR A 392 -7.33 -21.64 3.96
CA TYR A 392 -8.61 -21.08 3.52
C TYR A 392 -8.68 -19.55 3.67
N ILE A 393 -7.54 -18.90 3.96
CA ILE A 393 -7.43 -17.44 4.08
C ILE A 393 -6.36 -16.96 3.10
N PRO A 394 -6.66 -15.96 2.26
CA PRO A 394 -5.69 -15.42 1.31
C PRO A 394 -4.45 -14.84 2.02
N PHE A 395 -3.29 -15.01 1.39
CA PHE A 395 -2.00 -14.55 1.93
C PHE A 395 -1.99 -13.07 2.29
N ASP A 396 -2.56 -12.21 1.45
CA ASP A 396 -2.59 -10.77 1.70
C ASP A 396 -3.55 -10.39 2.84
N LYS A 397 -4.58 -11.21 3.11
CA LYS A 397 -5.48 -11.03 4.25
C LYS A 397 -4.78 -11.39 5.57
N VAL A 398 -3.94 -12.42 5.57
CA VAL A 398 -3.06 -12.75 6.71
C VAL A 398 -2.10 -11.59 7.00
N LYS A 399 -1.42 -11.05 5.98
CA LYS A 399 -0.53 -9.88 6.15
C LYS A 399 -1.27 -8.68 6.73
N LEU A 400 -2.45 -8.38 6.19
CA LEU A 400 -3.26 -7.25 6.65
C LEU A 400 -3.63 -7.40 8.12
N ALA A 401 -4.10 -8.58 8.53
CA ALA A 401 -4.47 -8.84 9.92
C ALA A 401 -3.26 -8.71 10.87
N LEU A 402 -2.10 -9.24 10.51
CA LEU A 402 -0.86 -9.11 11.30
C LEU A 402 -0.39 -7.65 11.43
N ALA A 403 -0.59 -6.84 10.40
CA ALA A 403 -0.18 -5.43 10.41
C ALA A 403 -1.15 -4.51 11.16
N THR A 404 -2.43 -4.88 11.27
CA THR A 404 -3.49 -4.01 11.80
C THR A 404 -3.92 -4.37 13.21
N CYS A 405 -3.83 -5.63 13.61
CA CYS A 405 -4.25 -6.05 14.94
C CYS A 405 -3.10 -5.86 15.93
N SER A 406 -3.33 -5.12 17.02
CA SER A 406 -2.27 -4.70 17.94
C SER A 406 -1.68 -5.86 18.78
N ASN A 407 -2.41 -6.97 18.90
CA ASN A 407 -1.94 -8.19 19.57
C ASN A 407 -0.84 -8.94 18.79
N PHE A 408 -0.59 -8.60 17.51
CA PHE A 408 0.54 -9.11 16.75
C PHE A 408 1.65 -8.07 16.70
N ILE A 409 2.79 -8.40 17.30
CA ILE A 409 3.93 -7.50 17.40
C ILE A 409 4.96 -7.87 16.35
N ARG A 410 5.27 -6.93 15.45
CA ARG A 410 6.35 -7.13 14.47
C ARG A 410 7.70 -7.24 15.17
N ASN A 411 8.37 -8.38 15.01
CA ASN A 411 9.71 -8.61 15.54
C ASN A 411 10.79 -8.09 14.59
N THR A 412 10.76 -8.56 13.35
CA THR A 412 11.65 -8.14 12.26
C THR A 412 10.84 -8.06 10.95
N LYS A 413 11.50 -7.83 9.81
CA LYS A 413 10.82 -7.80 8.52
C LYS A 413 10.08 -9.14 8.31
N GLU A 414 8.76 -9.08 8.14
CA GLU A 414 7.88 -10.23 7.86
C GLU A 414 7.77 -11.30 8.98
N VAL A 415 8.36 -11.04 10.15
CA VAL A 415 8.34 -11.94 11.31
C VAL A 415 7.61 -11.27 12.47
N TYR A 416 6.66 -11.97 13.06
CA TYR A 416 5.80 -11.47 14.14
C TYR A 416 5.86 -12.38 15.36
N THR A 417 5.61 -11.80 16.52
CA THR A 417 5.25 -12.49 17.77
C THR A 417 3.83 -12.12 18.16
N HIS A 418 3.25 -12.85 19.11
CA HIS A 418 1.97 -12.51 19.72
C HIS A 418 2.20 -12.04 21.16
N ILE A 419 1.39 -11.11 21.66
CA ILE A 419 1.53 -10.57 23.03
C ILE A 419 1.55 -11.67 24.10
N ASP A 420 0.75 -12.74 23.94
CA ASP A 420 0.71 -13.89 24.89
C ASP A 420 2.01 -14.72 24.92
N LYS A 421 2.94 -14.50 23.96
CA LYS A 421 4.24 -15.17 23.92
C LYS A 421 5.34 -14.35 24.59
N VAL A 422 5.01 -13.14 25.07
CA VAL A 422 5.96 -12.24 25.72
C VAL A 422 5.82 -12.40 27.23
N ASP A 423 6.91 -12.76 27.89
CA ASP A 423 6.94 -12.91 29.35
C ASP A 423 7.13 -11.55 30.01
N VAL A 424 6.06 -11.03 30.60
CA VAL A 424 6.04 -9.80 31.42
C VAL A 424 5.23 -10.10 32.68
N ALA A 425 5.83 -9.89 33.85
CA ALA A 425 5.17 -10.13 35.13
C ALA A 425 4.25 -8.95 35.51
N ASP A 426 3.21 -9.22 36.30
CA ASP A 426 2.26 -8.19 36.75
C ASP A 426 2.94 -7.10 37.57
N GLU A 427 3.97 -7.44 38.37
CA GLU A 427 4.76 -6.47 39.13
C GLU A 427 5.55 -5.54 38.21
N GLU A 428 6.15 -6.06 37.14
CA GLU A 428 6.86 -5.24 36.15
C GLU A 428 5.91 -4.35 35.36
N CYS A 429 4.71 -4.86 35.02
CA CYS A 429 3.64 -4.05 34.42
C CYS A 429 3.30 -2.85 35.32
N ALA A 430 3.16 -3.07 36.63
CA ALA A 430 2.88 -1.99 37.58
C ALA A 430 4.02 -0.95 37.65
N GLU A 431 5.28 -1.41 37.71
CA GLU A 431 6.45 -0.51 37.71
C GLU A 431 6.53 0.34 36.44
N ILE A 432 6.25 -0.26 35.28
CA ILE A 432 6.23 0.41 33.98
C ILE A 432 5.11 1.46 33.92
N VAL A 433 3.90 1.11 34.40
CA VAL A 433 2.78 2.05 34.48
C VAL A 433 3.12 3.23 35.37
N ASP A 434 3.75 3.01 36.53
CA ASP A 434 4.14 4.07 37.46
C ASP A 434 5.21 4.99 36.85
N TYR A 435 6.22 4.42 36.18
CA TYR A 435 7.23 5.17 35.44
C TYR A 435 6.61 6.07 34.37
N VAL A 436 5.77 5.49 33.50
CA VAL A 436 5.10 6.24 32.42
C VAL A 436 4.16 7.31 32.98
N ALA A 437 3.46 7.01 34.08
CA ALA A 437 2.60 7.96 34.75
C ALA A 437 3.38 9.15 35.31
N ALA A 438 4.57 8.91 35.88
CA ALA A 438 5.45 9.95 36.40
C ALA A 438 6.00 10.83 35.27
N ALA A 439 6.58 10.23 34.23
CA ALA A 439 7.10 10.96 33.07
C ALA A 439 6.01 11.81 32.39
N CYS A 440 4.80 11.25 32.20
CA CYS A 440 3.67 12.00 31.65
C CYS A 440 3.22 13.17 32.54
N ARG A 441 3.37 13.10 33.86
CA ARG A 441 3.05 14.22 34.78
C ARG A 441 4.08 15.34 34.71
N GLU A 442 5.35 14.98 34.53
CA GLU A 442 6.46 15.93 34.54
C GLU A 442 6.67 16.61 33.18
N HIS A 443 6.66 15.83 32.10
CA HIS A 443 7.02 16.29 30.75
C HIS A 443 5.86 16.24 29.75
N GLY A 444 4.69 15.73 30.16
CA GLY A 444 3.53 15.56 29.28
C GLY A 444 3.55 14.30 28.40
N TYR A 445 4.69 13.60 28.33
CA TYR A 445 4.86 12.32 27.64
C TYR A 445 5.91 11.44 28.33
N ALA A 446 5.92 10.16 27.97
CA ALA A 446 7.02 9.23 28.24
C ALA A 446 7.62 8.76 26.91
N SER A 447 8.94 8.58 26.87
CA SER A 447 9.60 7.90 25.76
C SER A 447 9.47 6.39 25.96
N LEU A 448 8.94 5.70 24.96
CA LEU A 448 8.82 4.24 25.01
C LEU A 448 10.20 3.57 25.12
N SER A 449 11.23 4.17 24.51
CA SER A 449 12.60 3.66 24.56
C SER A 449 13.24 3.76 25.95
N ASP A 450 12.71 4.62 26.82
CA ASP A 450 13.24 4.82 28.17
C ASP A 450 12.48 4.00 29.24
N VAL A 451 11.45 3.25 28.82
CA VAL A 451 10.70 2.38 29.72
C VAL A 451 11.63 1.34 30.34
N PRO A 452 11.65 1.21 31.68
CA PRO A 452 12.52 0.27 32.36
C PRO A 452 12.07 -1.16 32.06
N LEU A 453 12.87 -1.89 31.27
CA LEU A 453 12.55 -3.27 30.91
C LEU A 453 13.09 -4.30 31.91
N GLY A 454 13.99 -3.94 32.83
CA GLY A 454 14.55 -4.87 33.80
C GLY A 454 15.03 -6.18 33.17
N GLU A 455 14.54 -7.32 33.68
CA GLU A 455 14.85 -8.67 33.20
C GLU A 455 13.92 -9.14 32.05
N ILE A 456 12.91 -8.35 31.65
CA ILE A 456 11.98 -8.69 30.55
C ILE A 456 12.77 -8.96 29.27
N GLY A 457 13.76 -8.13 28.95
CA GLY A 457 14.59 -8.31 27.77
C GLY A 457 15.36 -9.64 27.77
N ALA A 458 15.83 -10.08 28.93
CA ALA A 458 16.56 -11.34 29.07
C ALA A 458 15.65 -12.56 28.93
N ARG A 459 14.42 -12.49 29.48
CA ARG A 459 13.41 -13.55 29.36
C ARG A 459 12.83 -13.68 27.95
N ASN A 460 12.89 -12.61 27.16
CA ASN A 460 12.40 -12.54 25.79
C ASN A 460 13.53 -12.43 24.75
N TYR A 461 14.62 -13.19 24.93
CA TYR A 461 15.86 -13.07 24.14
C TYR A 461 15.71 -13.34 22.62
N GLU A 462 14.62 -13.99 22.19
CA GLU A 462 14.31 -14.25 20.77
C GLU A 462 13.69 -13.04 20.07
N LEU A 463 13.31 -12.02 20.84
CA LEU A 463 12.68 -10.79 20.35
C LEU A 463 13.70 -9.65 20.27
N THR A 464 13.51 -8.78 19.29
CA THR A 464 14.25 -7.51 19.24
C THR A 464 13.81 -6.62 20.40
N LEU A 465 14.71 -5.77 20.88
CA LEU A 465 14.41 -4.78 21.92
C LEU A 465 13.17 -3.94 21.59
N MET A 466 13.02 -3.57 20.31
CA MET A 466 11.85 -2.83 19.83
C MET A 466 10.55 -3.64 19.96
N ALA A 467 10.59 -4.93 19.64
CA ALA A 467 9.44 -5.81 19.79
C ALA A 467 9.05 -5.98 21.27
N VAL A 468 10.03 -6.07 22.17
CA VAL A 468 9.77 -6.10 23.62
C VAL A 468 9.10 -4.80 24.08
N HIS A 469 9.63 -3.63 23.70
CA HIS A 469 8.98 -2.34 24.01
C HIS A 469 7.54 -2.25 23.45
N ASN A 470 7.33 -2.72 22.22
CA ASN A 470 6.00 -2.73 21.61
C ASN A 470 5.03 -3.65 22.37
N ALA A 471 5.48 -4.84 22.76
CA ALA A 471 4.68 -5.79 23.53
C ALA A 471 4.34 -5.24 24.92
N VAL A 472 5.32 -4.68 25.63
CA VAL A 472 5.11 -4.01 26.92
C VAL A 472 4.08 -2.90 26.82
N PHE A 473 4.10 -2.12 25.73
CA PHE A 473 3.07 -1.11 25.52
C PHE A 473 1.67 -1.72 25.42
N GLU A 474 1.50 -2.75 24.58
CA GLU A 474 0.19 -3.40 24.40
C GLU A 474 -0.29 -4.12 25.67
N ILE A 475 0.62 -4.73 26.44
CA ILE A 475 0.30 -5.48 27.66
C ILE A 475 -0.03 -4.55 28.84
N ALA A 476 0.79 -3.52 29.08
CA ALA A 476 0.71 -2.74 30.32
C ALA A 476 0.10 -1.33 30.14
N LEU A 477 0.18 -0.74 28.94
CA LEU A 477 -0.07 0.70 28.75
C LEU A 477 -1.27 1.01 27.85
N ALA A 478 -1.63 0.13 26.91
CA ALA A 478 -2.62 0.40 25.86
C ALA A 478 -4.02 0.75 26.38
N ASP A 479 -4.38 0.35 27.60
CA ASP A 479 -5.66 0.69 28.22
C ASP A 479 -5.79 2.18 28.55
N ASN A 480 -4.71 2.81 29.04
CA ASN A 480 -4.74 4.17 29.59
C ASN A 480 -3.92 5.18 28.77
N TYR A 481 -3.09 4.71 27.85
CA TYR A 481 -2.15 5.52 27.09
C TYR A 481 -2.33 5.34 25.58
N ASP A 482 -2.05 6.41 24.84
CA ASP A 482 -1.92 6.43 23.38
C ASP A 482 -0.43 6.54 23.02
N ARG A 483 -0.06 5.96 21.87
CA ARG A 483 1.30 6.02 21.34
C ARG A 483 1.35 6.57 19.92
N ARG A 484 2.34 7.43 19.66
CA ARG A 484 2.67 7.94 18.32
C ARG A 484 4.17 7.82 18.09
N GLY A 485 4.58 6.82 17.31
CA GLY A 485 5.98 6.44 17.22
C GLY A 485 6.47 5.91 18.57
N LYS A 486 7.46 6.57 19.17
CA LYS A 486 7.95 6.25 20.52
C LYS A 486 7.41 7.17 21.62
N ILE A 487 6.55 8.12 21.27
CA ILE A 487 5.94 9.04 22.24
C ILE A 487 4.72 8.37 22.84
N VAL A 488 4.72 8.15 24.15
CA VAL A 488 3.59 7.64 24.93
C VAL A 488 2.95 8.80 25.69
N THR A 489 1.64 8.95 25.56
CA THR A 489 0.87 10.02 26.21
C THR A 489 -0.39 9.46 26.84
N ARG A 490 -0.96 10.13 27.85
CA ARG A 490 -2.27 9.74 28.37
C ARG A 490 -3.33 9.82 27.27
N LYS A 491 -4.27 8.88 27.25
CA LYS A 491 -5.36 8.87 26.28
C LYS A 491 -6.08 10.22 26.20
N GLY A 492 -6.32 10.68 24.97
CA GLY A 492 -6.94 11.97 24.69
C GLY A 492 -6.01 13.18 24.75
N ASN A 493 -4.75 13.02 25.16
CA ASN A 493 -3.76 14.08 25.03
C ASN A 493 -3.38 14.27 23.55
N LYS A 494 -3.27 15.53 23.11
CA LYS A 494 -2.96 15.90 21.72
C LYS A 494 -1.53 16.42 21.56
N LEU A 495 -0.61 16.02 22.44
CA LEU A 495 0.77 16.42 22.34
C LEU A 495 1.36 15.98 20.99
N ASP A 496 1.90 16.95 20.26
CA ASP A 496 2.50 16.73 18.95
C ASP A 496 4.03 16.67 19.06
N ALA A 497 4.65 15.81 18.26
CA ALA A 497 6.10 15.65 18.22
C ALA A 497 6.81 16.98 17.90
N LEU A 498 6.21 17.81 17.05
CA LEU A 498 6.76 19.15 16.75
C LEU A 498 6.80 20.04 17.99
N THR A 499 5.82 19.93 18.89
CA THR A 499 5.75 20.71 20.14
C THR A 499 6.88 20.30 21.07
N ILE A 500 7.07 18.99 21.27
CA ILE A 500 8.18 18.44 22.08
C ILE A 500 9.53 18.90 21.50
N MET A 501 9.69 18.83 20.17
CA MET A 501 10.93 19.28 19.53
C MET A 501 11.18 20.78 19.71
N LYS A 502 10.14 21.63 19.69
CA LYS A 502 10.27 23.07 19.94
C LYS A 502 10.68 23.35 21.39
N GLU A 503 10.08 22.66 22.35
CA GLU A 503 10.45 22.75 23.77
C GLU A 503 11.90 22.32 23.97
N TYR A 504 12.31 21.19 23.40
CA TYR A 504 13.70 20.74 23.43
C TYR A 504 14.66 21.79 22.85
N CYS A 505 14.38 22.31 21.64
CA CYS A 505 15.18 23.38 21.03
C CYS A 505 15.28 24.63 21.91
N SER A 506 14.24 24.96 22.68
CA SER A 506 14.21 26.13 23.55
C SER A 506 15.17 26.02 24.75
N THR A 507 15.56 24.79 25.11
CA THR A 507 16.53 24.54 26.20
C THR A 507 17.98 24.64 25.75
N LEU A 508 18.23 24.71 24.44
CA LEU A 508 19.58 24.64 23.87
C LEU A 508 20.14 26.03 23.57
N ASP A 509 21.39 26.25 23.98
CA ASP A 509 22.14 27.45 23.58
C ASP A 509 22.71 27.33 22.17
N ARG A 510 23.16 26.13 21.79
CA ARG A 510 23.69 25.77 20.47
C ARG A 510 23.45 24.29 20.18
N CYS A 511 23.23 23.93 18.92
CA CYS A 511 23.20 22.53 18.48
C CYS A 511 23.47 22.41 16.98
N SER A 512 23.88 21.22 16.54
CA SER A 512 23.98 20.91 15.12
C SER A 512 22.67 20.38 14.55
N LEU A 513 22.51 20.46 13.23
CA LEU A 513 21.40 19.90 12.50
C LEU A 513 21.37 18.39 12.72
N GLN A 514 22.54 17.74 12.69
CA GLN A 514 22.63 16.31 12.94
C GLN A 514 22.07 15.94 14.32
N SER A 515 22.44 16.67 15.39
CA SER A 515 21.90 16.43 16.74
C SER A 515 20.38 16.62 16.80
N LEU A 516 19.82 17.63 16.13
CA LEU A 516 18.36 17.82 16.05
C LEU A 516 17.67 16.67 15.30
N LEU A 517 18.27 16.21 14.19
CA LEU A 517 17.75 15.09 13.41
C LEU A 517 17.78 13.79 14.20
N ASP A 518 18.85 13.56 14.97
CA ASP A 518 19.00 12.38 15.81
C ASP A 518 17.99 12.37 16.95
N PHE A 519 17.81 13.51 17.64
CA PHE A 519 16.74 13.66 18.63
C PHE A 519 15.35 13.39 18.02
N GLY A 520 15.08 13.91 16.83
CA GLY A 520 13.81 13.68 16.14
C GLY A 520 13.55 12.22 15.81
N ARG A 521 14.59 11.51 15.36
CA ARG A 521 14.54 10.07 15.08
C ARG A 521 14.35 9.26 16.35
N GLU A 522 15.05 9.63 17.42
CA GLU A 522 14.92 8.99 18.72
C GLU A 522 13.50 9.15 19.30
N LEU A 523 12.91 10.34 19.16
CA LEU A 523 11.58 10.65 19.65
C LEU A 523 10.47 9.97 18.83
N THR A 524 10.58 9.94 17.50
CA THR A 524 9.49 9.48 16.62
C THR A 524 9.67 8.05 16.10
N GLY A 525 10.89 7.52 16.14
CA GLY A 525 11.26 6.26 15.49
C GLY A 525 11.42 6.35 13.97
N GLU A 526 11.15 7.51 13.38
CA GLU A 526 11.12 7.74 11.94
C GLU A 526 12.27 8.67 11.50
N PRO A 527 12.83 8.48 10.29
CA PRO A 527 13.90 9.33 9.77
C PRO A 527 13.42 10.70 9.25
N TYR A 528 12.17 11.12 9.55
CA TYR A 528 11.58 12.32 8.95
C TYR A 528 12.33 13.61 9.34
N HIS A 529 13.11 14.13 8.39
CA HIS A 529 13.93 15.32 8.58
C HIS A 529 13.15 16.64 8.71
N ARG A 530 11.87 16.69 8.33
CA ARG A 530 11.11 17.95 8.24
C ARG A 530 10.80 18.55 9.60
N ARG A 531 10.33 17.73 10.56
CA ARG A 531 9.86 18.21 11.88
C ARG A 531 11.01 18.78 12.73
N PRO A 532 12.19 18.14 12.83
CA PRO A 532 13.28 18.70 13.62
C PRO A 532 13.78 20.03 13.06
N MET A 533 13.93 20.14 11.74
CA MET A 533 14.32 21.41 11.12
C MET A 533 13.26 22.49 11.31
N GLN A 534 11.98 22.14 11.17
CA GLN A 534 10.88 23.10 11.41
C GLN A 534 10.88 23.61 12.85
N ALA A 535 11.11 22.74 13.84
CA ALA A 535 11.26 23.14 15.24
C ALA A 535 12.46 24.07 15.41
N GLY A 536 13.63 23.70 14.86
CA GLY A 536 14.85 24.49 14.87
C GLY A 536 14.62 25.90 14.30
N TYR A 537 14.07 26.02 13.09
CA TYR A 537 13.75 27.33 12.51
C TYR A 537 12.70 28.13 13.29
N SER A 538 11.78 27.46 14.01
CA SER A 538 10.73 28.15 14.78
C SER A 538 11.27 28.78 16.06
N VAL A 539 12.30 28.20 16.68
CA VAL A 539 12.77 28.54 18.02
C VAL A 539 14.19 29.10 18.00
N MET A 540 15.09 28.47 17.26
CA MET A 540 16.50 28.82 17.16
C MET A 540 16.79 29.60 15.86
N VAL A 541 18.02 30.10 15.73
CA VAL A 541 18.53 30.76 14.52
C VAL A 541 19.57 29.85 13.89
N ARG A 542 19.33 29.44 12.64
CA ARG A 542 20.31 28.66 11.87
C ARG A 542 21.38 29.61 11.33
N VAL A 543 22.62 29.40 11.72
CA VAL A 543 23.74 30.30 11.40
C VAL A 543 24.59 29.81 10.24
N ASP A 544 24.58 28.50 9.95
CA ASP A 544 25.22 27.93 8.76
C ASP A 544 24.56 26.60 8.32
N ARG A 545 25.31 25.78 7.56
CA ARG A 545 24.82 24.51 7.03
C ARG A 545 24.46 23.51 8.13
N ASP A 546 25.16 23.50 9.25
CA ASP A 546 24.96 22.52 10.32
C ASP A 546 24.56 23.20 11.64
N ASP A 547 24.94 24.43 11.91
CA ASP A 547 24.79 25.00 13.24
C ASP A 547 23.53 25.85 13.46
N TYR A 548 22.92 25.66 14.63
CA TYR A 548 21.87 26.48 15.21
C TYR A 548 22.35 27.11 16.52
N VAL A 549 21.91 28.34 16.77
CA VAL A 549 22.18 29.06 18.02
C VAL A 549 20.88 29.63 18.60
N ALA A 550 20.82 29.77 19.92
CA ALA A 550 19.75 30.50 20.58
C ALA A 550 19.73 31.96 20.12
N GLU A 551 18.53 32.54 20.07
CA GLU A 551 18.29 33.91 19.60
C GLU A 551 19.17 34.96 20.32
N LYS A 552 19.47 34.75 21.61
CA LYS A 552 20.35 35.63 22.41
C LYS A 552 21.76 35.82 21.84
N TYR A 553 22.22 34.96 20.93
CA TYR A 553 23.53 35.06 20.27
C TYR A 553 23.51 35.81 18.93
N VAL A 554 22.35 36.36 18.54
CA VAL A 554 22.18 37.10 17.31
C VAL A 554 21.48 38.44 17.60
N HIS A 555 22.01 39.51 17.03
CA HIS A 555 21.52 40.88 17.23
C HIS A 555 21.20 41.52 15.88
N PHE A 556 20.01 41.26 15.37
CA PHE A 556 19.59 41.80 14.08
C PHE A 556 19.16 43.26 14.18
N ASP A 557 19.81 44.14 13.42
CA ASP A 557 19.26 45.45 13.05
C ASP A 557 18.25 45.24 11.91
N ALA A 558 17.02 44.87 12.26
CA ALA A 558 16.00 44.49 11.27
C ALA A 558 15.73 45.60 10.24
N ALA A 559 15.69 46.87 10.68
CA ALA A 559 15.48 48.00 9.79
C ALA A 559 16.64 48.14 8.80
N GLY A 560 17.89 48.14 9.29
CA GLY A 560 19.08 48.25 8.45
C GLY A 560 19.26 47.07 7.49
N ILE A 561 18.95 45.85 7.92
CA ILE A 561 18.99 44.65 7.06
C ILE A 561 17.91 44.74 5.98
N ASP A 562 16.70 45.14 6.33
CA ASP A 562 15.62 45.27 5.36
C ASP A 562 15.89 46.40 4.35
N ASP A 563 16.57 47.49 4.74
CA ASP A 563 16.98 48.57 3.83
C ASP A 563 17.99 48.07 2.80
N ILE A 564 18.87 47.16 3.20
CA ILE A 564 19.79 46.49 2.29
C ILE A 564 19.03 45.55 1.37
N LEU A 565 18.07 44.78 1.88
CA LEU A 565 17.25 43.89 1.06
C LEU A 565 16.43 44.66 0.02
N ASP A 566 15.99 45.88 0.30
CA ASP A 566 15.34 46.76 -0.70
C ASP A 566 16.24 47.08 -1.90
N LEU A 567 17.56 47.07 -1.74
CA LEU A 567 18.50 47.25 -2.84
C LEU A 567 18.58 46.02 -3.75
N PHE A 568 18.33 44.82 -3.21
CA PHE A 568 18.38 43.55 -3.95
C PHE A 568 17.02 43.16 -4.53
N VAL A 569 15.95 43.28 -3.75
CA VAL A 569 14.60 42.88 -4.12
C VAL A 569 13.90 44.04 -4.83
N THR A 570 14.24 44.26 -6.10
CA THR A 570 13.70 45.35 -6.92
C THR A 570 12.25 45.15 -7.35
N GLY A 571 11.74 43.90 -7.27
CA GLY A 571 10.34 43.55 -7.50
C GLY A 571 9.64 43.08 -6.22
N GLU A 572 8.66 42.19 -6.38
CA GLU A 572 7.89 41.61 -5.26
C GLU A 572 8.62 40.48 -4.52
N TYR A 573 9.55 39.81 -5.18
CA TYR A 573 10.28 38.67 -4.64
C TYR A 573 11.64 38.48 -5.32
N LEU A 574 12.52 37.71 -4.69
CA LEU A 574 13.83 37.32 -5.19
C LEU A 574 14.21 35.92 -4.65
N PRO A 575 14.76 35.01 -5.47
CA PRO A 575 15.32 33.76 -4.97
C PRO A 575 16.41 34.02 -3.94
N LEU A 576 16.45 33.20 -2.88
CA LEU A 576 17.47 33.33 -1.84
C LEU A 576 18.89 33.29 -2.43
N LYS A 577 19.13 32.36 -3.37
CA LYS A 577 20.44 32.19 -4.04
C LYS A 577 20.89 33.37 -4.89
N SER A 578 19.99 34.30 -5.23
CA SER A 578 20.37 35.50 -5.97
C SER A 578 21.15 36.50 -5.11
N ILE A 579 21.15 36.36 -3.79
CA ILE A 579 22.05 37.13 -2.91
C ILE A 579 23.43 36.49 -2.91
N THR A 580 24.39 37.14 -3.58
CA THR A 580 25.76 36.61 -3.76
C THR A 580 26.80 37.31 -2.88
N THR A 581 26.44 38.40 -2.21
CA THR A 581 27.34 39.18 -1.35
C THR A 581 26.63 39.66 -0.08
N PHE A 582 27.38 39.70 1.02
CA PHE A 582 26.90 40.14 2.33
C PHE A 582 27.70 41.33 2.88
N ALA A 583 28.55 41.96 2.07
CA ALA A 583 29.47 43.01 2.52
C ALA A 583 28.75 44.24 3.12
N ALA A 584 27.52 44.53 2.69
CA ALA A 584 26.73 45.64 3.20
C ALA A 584 25.96 45.30 4.49
N PHE A 585 25.80 44.01 4.83
CA PHE A 585 24.95 43.59 5.95
C PHE A 585 25.58 43.98 7.30
N PRO A 586 24.79 44.54 8.24
CA PRO A 586 25.30 44.98 9.54
C PRO A 586 25.77 43.79 10.37
N TYR A 587 26.78 44.01 11.21
CA TYR A 587 27.25 42.98 12.13
C TYR A 587 26.14 42.58 13.11
N CYS A 588 25.82 41.28 13.17
CA CYS A 588 24.75 40.74 14.01
C CYS A 588 25.24 39.68 15.01
N GLY A 589 26.55 39.57 15.23
CA GLY A 589 27.14 38.52 16.10
C GLY A 589 27.54 37.24 15.38
N GLN A 590 27.03 37.01 14.16
CA GLN A 590 27.31 35.83 13.34
C GLN A 590 27.77 36.24 11.94
N ALA A 591 28.51 35.36 11.26
CA ALA A 591 28.94 35.59 9.88
C ALA A 591 27.74 35.41 8.93
N TRP A 592 27.47 36.43 8.10
CA TRP A 592 26.37 36.38 7.14
C TRP A 592 26.61 35.35 6.04
N ASN A 593 25.56 34.56 5.79
CA ASN A 593 25.46 33.62 4.69
C ASN A 593 23.96 33.37 4.39
N LEU A 594 23.67 32.51 3.41
CA LEU A 594 22.28 32.23 2.98
C LEU A 594 21.43 31.57 4.08
N TYR A 595 22.02 30.76 4.97
CA TYR A 595 21.28 30.12 6.08
C TYR A 595 20.87 31.14 7.15
N LEU A 596 21.78 32.05 7.49
CA LEU A 596 21.46 33.14 8.43
C LEU A 596 20.43 34.11 7.84
N LEU A 597 20.57 34.42 6.54
CA LEU A 597 19.60 35.27 5.85
C LEU A 597 18.22 34.62 5.74
N GLU A 598 18.15 33.32 5.48
CA GLU A 598 16.90 32.56 5.54
C GLU A 598 16.27 32.69 6.93
N SER A 599 17.04 32.45 8.00
CA SER A 599 16.56 32.57 9.38
C SER A 599 16.03 33.97 9.69
N PHE A 600 16.73 35.02 9.23
CA PHE A 600 16.28 36.40 9.35
C PHE A 600 14.94 36.63 8.65
N CYS A 601 14.81 36.27 7.38
CA CYS A 601 13.60 36.49 6.58
C CYS A 601 12.41 35.66 7.07
N ARG A 602 12.65 34.53 7.76
CA ARG A 602 11.57 33.70 8.33
C ARG A 602 10.91 34.33 9.56
N ARG A 603 11.66 35.04 10.40
CA ARG A 603 11.20 35.41 11.76
C ARG A 603 11.41 36.86 12.18
N PHE A 604 12.41 37.54 11.62
CA PHE A 604 12.91 38.79 12.17
C PHE A 604 12.73 39.99 11.24
N SER A 605 12.62 39.77 9.93
CA SER A 605 12.36 40.84 8.97
C SER A 605 10.98 41.46 9.18
N ASP A 606 10.89 42.79 9.11
CA ASP A 606 9.63 43.52 9.17
C ASP A 606 8.98 43.63 7.80
N ARG A 607 9.78 43.77 6.73
CA ARG A 607 9.32 43.95 5.33
C ARG A 607 9.22 42.67 4.51
N TYR A 608 9.96 41.63 4.86
CA TYR A 608 10.07 40.41 4.06
C TYR A 608 9.58 39.16 4.79
N ARG A 609 9.06 38.20 4.03
CA ARG A 609 8.82 36.82 4.46
C ARG A 609 9.66 35.86 3.62
N PHE A 610 9.77 34.62 4.09
CA PHE A 610 10.46 33.56 3.38
C PHE A 610 9.54 32.37 3.12
N ASP A 611 9.31 32.07 1.84
CA ASP A 611 8.49 30.93 1.45
C ASP A 611 9.34 29.88 0.72
N VAL A 612 9.01 28.61 0.99
CA VAL A 612 9.60 27.44 0.35
C VAL A 612 8.67 26.25 0.47
N LEU A 613 8.65 25.35 -0.52
CA LEU A 613 7.80 24.15 -0.52
C LEU A 613 8.06 23.22 0.67
N ALA A 614 9.33 23.05 1.03
CA ALA A 614 9.73 22.22 2.14
C ALA A 614 11.02 22.76 2.74
N VAL A 615 11.15 22.56 4.05
CA VAL A 615 12.39 22.85 4.76
C VAL A 615 13.52 22.05 4.09
N ASN A 616 14.58 22.74 3.66
CA ASN A 616 15.66 22.13 2.91
C ASN A 616 17.00 22.78 3.26
N SER A 617 18.09 22.04 3.08
CA SER A 617 19.46 22.52 3.33
C SER A 617 20.18 22.96 2.06
N ARG A 618 19.45 23.21 0.96
CA ARG A 618 19.99 23.54 -0.38
C ARG A 618 19.86 25.03 -0.70
N ASN A 619 19.54 25.86 0.29
CA ASN A 619 19.27 27.28 0.15
C ASN A 619 18.20 27.56 -0.93
N ALA A 620 17.20 26.67 -1.04
CA ALA A 620 16.09 26.87 -1.94
C ALA A 620 14.98 27.64 -1.24
N GLY A 621 14.27 28.48 -2.00
CA GLY A 621 13.23 29.37 -1.48
C GLY A 621 13.37 30.79 -2.03
N ALA A 622 12.38 31.63 -1.72
CA ALA A 622 12.37 33.02 -2.13
C ALA A 622 12.16 33.95 -0.93
N ILE A 623 12.85 35.09 -0.97
CA ILE A 623 12.61 36.26 -0.13
C ILE A 623 11.51 37.06 -0.81
N ILE A 624 10.42 37.34 -0.09
CA ILE A 624 9.19 37.88 -0.66
C ILE A 624 8.75 39.09 0.16
N ARG A 625 8.42 40.20 -0.48
CA ARG A 625 7.85 41.35 0.23
C ARG A 625 6.56 40.94 0.91
N LYS A 626 6.33 41.33 2.16
CA LYS A 626 5.08 40.98 2.87
C LYS A 626 3.84 41.58 2.20
N SER A 627 4.00 42.64 1.41
CA SER A 627 2.95 43.22 0.55
C SER A 627 2.54 42.30 -0.62
N CYS A 628 3.38 41.34 -1.00
CA CYS A 628 3.09 40.41 -2.08
C CYS A 628 2.11 39.32 -1.60
N HIS A 629 0.98 39.20 -2.29
CA HIS A 629 -0.06 38.22 -1.98
C HIS A 629 0.00 36.95 -2.83
N LEU A 630 1.02 36.80 -3.68
CA LEU A 630 1.21 35.59 -4.48
C LEU A 630 1.55 34.40 -3.59
N SER A 631 0.94 33.25 -3.88
CA SER A 631 1.34 31.97 -3.32
C SER A 631 2.72 31.55 -3.85
N TYR A 632 3.40 30.64 -3.17
CA TYR A 632 4.70 30.18 -3.63
C TYR A 632 4.64 29.50 -5.02
N LEU A 633 3.55 28.80 -5.33
CA LEU A 633 3.31 28.24 -6.67
C LEU A 633 3.18 29.35 -7.71
N GLN A 634 2.39 30.39 -7.42
CA GLN A 634 2.23 31.54 -8.30
C GLN A 634 3.55 32.31 -8.51
N ILE A 635 4.39 32.40 -7.48
CA ILE A 635 5.73 33.01 -7.57
C ILE A 635 6.62 32.21 -8.53
N MET A 636 6.61 30.87 -8.44
CA MET A 636 7.37 30.04 -9.36
C MET A 636 6.82 30.13 -10.79
N ALA A 637 5.51 30.13 -10.97
CA ALA A 637 4.86 30.31 -12.27
C ALA A 637 5.18 31.70 -12.87
N ASP A 638 5.14 32.76 -12.07
CA ASP A 638 5.51 34.12 -12.47
C ASP A 638 6.99 34.22 -12.84
N ALA A 639 7.88 33.56 -12.09
CA ALA A 639 9.30 33.50 -12.40
C ALA A 639 9.58 32.80 -13.73
N VAL A 640 8.88 31.69 -14.02
CA VAL A 640 8.95 30.99 -15.31
C VAL A 640 8.36 31.87 -16.42
N ALA A 641 7.23 32.54 -16.18
CA ALA A 641 6.62 33.42 -17.17
C ALA A 641 7.51 34.63 -17.51
N LYS A 642 8.33 35.10 -16.55
CA LYS A 642 9.32 36.18 -16.74
C LYS A 642 10.62 35.70 -17.40
N SER A 643 10.86 34.39 -17.48
CA SER A 643 12.04 33.83 -18.12
C SER A 643 11.76 33.43 -19.58
N ASP A 644 12.83 33.24 -20.35
CA ASP A 644 12.76 32.69 -21.72
C ASP A 644 12.71 31.15 -21.73
N THR A 645 12.41 30.51 -20.60
CA THR A 645 12.43 29.05 -20.47
C THR A 645 11.29 28.41 -21.28
N PRO A 646 11.52 27.39 -22.11
CA PRO A 646 10.44 26.66 -22.77
C PRO A 646 9.41 26.13 -21.76
N LEU A 647 8.11 26.14 -22.10
CA LEU A 647 7.04 25.61 -21.24
C LEU A 647 6.98 24.08 -21.29
N GLU A 648 8.13 23.45 -21.05
CA GLU A 648 8.32 22.01 -21.04
C GLU A 648 8.80 21.59 -19.65
N ASN A 649 8.30 20.46 -19.16
CA ASN A 649 8.57 19.94 -17.81
C ASN A 649 10.06 19.97 -17.44
N GLY A 650 10.93 19.42 -18.30
CA GLY A 650 12.36 19.35 -18.05
C GLY A 650 13.05 20.72 -18.01
N ALA A 651 12.67 21.63 -18.92
CA ALA A 651 13.25 22.96 -19.00
C ALA A 651 12.88 23.82 -17.78
N ILE A 652 11.61 23.77 -17.37
CA ILE A 652 11.11 24.47 -16.18
C ILE A 652 11.80 23.96 -14.91
N LEU A 653 11.87 22.63 -14.74
CA LEU A 653 12.57 22.04 -13.59
C LEU A 653 14.03 22.49 -13.54
N GLY A 654 14.72 22.45 -14.68
CA GLY A 654 16.10 22.91 -14.80
C GLY A 654 16.27 24.36 -14.37
N PHE A 655 15.40 25.26 -14.85
CA PHE A 655 15.40 26.67 -14.49
C PHE A 655 15.11 26.92 -13.01
N LEU A 656 14.07 26.30 -12.46
CA LEU A 656 13.66 26.51 -11.06
C LEU A 656 14.71 25.97 -10.07
N LEU A 657 15.41 24.89 -10.43
CA LEU A 657 16.53 24.36 -9.65
C LEU A 657 17.77 25.25 -9.69
N SER A 658 18.18 25.67 -10.89
CA SER A 658 19.39 26.49 -11.06
C SER A 658 19.21 27.86 -10.43
N SER A 659 18.02 28.44 -10.56
CA SER A 659 17.65 29.73 -9.96
C SER A 659 17.41 29.65 -8.44
N GLY A 660 17.28 28.45 -7.88
CA GLY A 660 17.13 28.26 -6.43
C GLY A 660 15.70 28.32 -5.89
N TYR A 661 14.67 28.26 -6.73
CA TYR A 661 13.28 28.12 -6.25
C TYR A 661 12.99 26.70 -5.74
N LEU A 662 13.61 25.69 -6.35
CA LEU A 662 13.45 24.29 -5.97
C LEU A 662 14.71 23.70 -5.35
N GLY A 663 14.51 22.82 -4.37
CA GLY A 663 15.58 22.03 -3.75
C GLY A 663 15.74 20.63 -4.36
N LYS A 664 14.77 20.11 -5.11
CA LYS A 664 14.73 18.72 -5.62
C LYS A 664 14.26 18.67 -7.08
N ARG A 665 14.64 17.61 -7.80
CA ARG A 665 14.34 17.40 -9.24
C ARG A 665 12.92 16.93 -9.52
N ALA A 666 12.09 16.77 -8.49
CA ALA A 666 10.69 16.38 -8.62
C ALA A 666 9.79 17.45 -8.00
N TYR A 667 8.68 17.77 -8.68
CA TYR A 667 7.65 18.67 -8.19
C TYR A 667 6.28 18.17 -8.64
N ALA A 668 5.42 17.80 -7.69
CA ALA A 668 4.16 17.11 -7.97
C ALA A 668 3.13 17.99 -8.70
N LYS A 669 3.20 19.31 -8.56
CA LYS A 669 2.23 20.26 -9.16
C LYS A 669 2.78 20.93 -10.41
N MET A 670 3.53 20.20 -11.21
CA MET A 670 4.17 20.78 -12.40
C MET A 670 3.15 21.22 -13.45
N ASP A 671 2.12 20.40 -13.69
CA ASP A 671 1.08 20.73 -14.69
C ASP A 671 0.32 22.01 -14.30
N GLU A 672 -0.04 22.17 -13.02
CA GLU A 672 -0.66 23.39 -12.49
C GLU A 672 0.24 24.62 -12.67
N LEU A 673 1.55 24.47 -12.45
CA LEU A 673 2.53 25.54 -12.62
C LEU A 673 2.69 25.93 -14.09
N ILE A 674 2.73 24.96 -15.01
CA ILE A 674 2.83 25.20 -16.46
C ILE A 674 1.63 25.99 -16.94
N GLU A 675 0.42 25.57 -16.55
CA GLU A 675 -0.80 26.24 -16.99
C GLU A 675 -0.84 27.70 -16.50
N GLN A 676 -0.49 27.94 -15.23
CA GLN A 676 -0.39 29.31 -14.70
C GLN A 676 0.69 30.14 -15.42
N ALA A 677 1.87 29.57 -15.69
CA ALA A 677 2.93 30.26 -16.39
C ALA A 677 2.53 30.62 -17.83
N LYS A 678 1.77 29.75 -18.50
CA LYS A 678 1.24 29.97 -19.84
C LYS A 678 0.27 31.16 -19.86
N VAL A 679 -0.73 31.16 -18.97
CA VAL A 679 -1.68 32.27 -18.83
C VAL A 679 -0.96 33.59 -18.57
N LEU A 680 0.07 33.59 -17.73
CA LEU A 680 0.87 34.79 -17.44
C LEU A 680 1.71 35.28 -18.63
N ARG A 681 2.19 34.38 -19.50
CA ARG A 681 2.88 34.76 -20.74
C ARG A 681 1.92 35.33 -21.77
N GLU A 682 0.76 34.70 -21.94
CA GLU A 682 -0.30 35.17 -22.85
C GLU A 682 -0.84 36.54 -22.44
N ALA A 683 -0.94 36.83 -21.14
CA ALA A 683 -1.36 38.15 -20.66
C ALA A 683 -0.30 39.25 -20.84
N ARG A 684 0.95 38.90 -21.16
CA ARG A 684 2.08 39.83 -21.37
C ARG A 684 2.43 40.07 -22.83
N GLY A 685 2.15 39.09 -23.70
CA GLY A 685 2.22 39.23 -25.15
C GLY A 685 1.05 40.05 -25.67
#